data_AF-A0A511WWF5-F1
#
_entry.id   AF-A0A511WWF5-F1
#
_cell.length_a   1.000
_cell.length_b   1.000
_cell.length_c   1.000
_cell.angle_alpha   90.00
_cell.angle_beta   90.00
_cell.angle_gamma   90.00
#
_symmetry.space_group_name_H-M   'P 1'
#
loop_
_entity.id
_entity.type
_entity.pdbx_description
1 polymer ?
#
loop_
_entity_poly.entity_id
_entity_poly.type
_entity_poly.pdbx_seq_one_letter_code
_entity_poly.pdbx_strand_id
1 'polypeptide(L)'
;MRRLYMLLFFALFSLFVLYPAAEASAEKTVVIDPGHGGRFSGTTGYSGGSTGYYEKHFNLEVGKKLYDALKAKGYNVHMTRTTDSHFAYSLHEDLQARVDFSDQSANNDHDNAIFLSLHSNALPSNPYMSGYETYYFDMSNRDSVYPPSPEQIEYAPESKRLAQTMHRHILDGTPLGEGRGMVPSNLYVTRKAVMPAALLEFGYMSNPTEEKLIKTDSFQEKAVQSVTEAVDSYFSVYEVFDHEGSKVKLTAEKEEAINHAESMGNAYVFDKYEQEIIYENMSERYGVYHKTDQSKDRLFMSRDEAVDFAQNSNDVRVVDNEQGEVIWSDYLAKAYEVSHPSHGVLKETHSLEEALDYAGDWKNTAVLDKEKDEVIWSNYLSEDFEVVHSEKGILNTFYREEKAIAYAEEWKNTKVRNRTTEEILWDNTSSDYQYLFNTSELAGKDRIKTAIEVSKSLYPNGFDGDDERTVVLATAFEFADALSAGPLAAELGNAPILLNRDDRLDPAVVEELKRLKANKVVILGGTNAISEKVQNELSSHVSVERISGKDRIQSNLEINQRLSDVEGVFVASSTSFPDALEASSVAAANGWAIVLTDQEKMTEESLQFLHGKEVAILGGTAVVSEEVEETLIERNGGDRVVRLSGINRYETVAATIDYFKDDMRSNTMLVATGRNYPDALTASAISARTKAPLVLVGDDLNPELQKTLNWYGAENVVQNLQVIGGVVDNAQRDEIAGYLK
;
A
#
# COMPACT_ATOMS: atom_id res chain seq x y z
N MET A 1 -79.02 48.96 -32.46
CA MET A 1 -79.52 48.04 -33.51
C MET A 1 -78.66 46.77 -33.50
N ARG A 2 -79.03 45.75 -34.32
CA ARG A 2 -78.19 44.63 -34.82
C ARG A 2 -76.69 45.00 -35.00
N ARG A 3 -75.69 44.11 -34.98
CA ARG A 3 -75.43 42.69 -34.53
C ARG A 3 -73.97 42.40 -35.00
N LEU A 4 -73.34 41.28 -34.56
CA LEU A 4 -72.02 40.77 -35.04
C LEU A 4 -70.83 41.70 -34.69
N TYR A 5 -69.61 41.24 -34.34
CA TYR A 5 -68.97 39.92 -34.21
C TYR A 5 -68.22 39.86 -32.83
N MET A 6 -67.59 38.78 -32.36
CA MET A 6 -67.82 37.31 -32.35
C MET A 6 -66.70 36.67 -31.47
N LEU A 7 -66.83 35.39 -31.10
CA LEU A 7 -65.85 34.53 -30.40
C LEU A 7 -65.56 34.78 -28.89
N LEU A 8 -65.76 33.68 -28.14
CA LEU A 8 -65.13 33.23 -26.88
C LEU A 8 -65.16 34.17 -25.65
N PHE A 9 -65.85 33.85 -24.55
CA PHE A 9 -65.65 32.77 -23.54
C PHE A 9 -64.41 32.95 -22.63
N PHE A 10 -64.40 32.55 -21.34
CA PHE A 10 -65.40 32.58 -20.24
C PHE A 10 -64.65 32.08 -18.99
N ALA A 11 -64.70 32.79 -17.85
CA ALA A 11 -64.04 32.39 -16.60
C ALA A 11 -62.48 32.28 -16.71
N LEU A 12 -61.69 32.03 -15.64
CA LEU A 12 -62.03 31.66 -14.25
C LEU A 12 -61.09 32.35 -13.25
N PHE A 13 -61.54 32.52 -11.99
CA PHE A 13 -60.83 33.25 -10.94
C PHE A 13 -60.24 32.29 -9.90
N SER A 14 -59.04 31.75 -10.14
CA SER A 14 -58.20 31.11 -9.12
C SER A 14 -56.86 30.60 -9.67
N LEU A 15 -55.74 31.21 -9.24
CA LEU A 15 -54.63 30.49 -8.60
C LEU A 15 -53.67 31.50 -7.96
N PHE A 16 -53.31 31.30 -6.70
CA PHE A 16 -52.08 31.87 -6.16
C PHE A 16 -50.94 30.96 -6.62
N VAL A 17 -50.22 31.36 -7.68
CA VAL A 17 -48.90 30.79 -7.94
C VAL A 17 -47.94 31.52 -7.01
N LEU A 18 -47.51 30.82 -5.96
CA LEU A 18 -46.25 31.13 -5.30
C LEU A 18 -45.17 30.88 -6.34
N TYR A 19 -44.65 31.95 -6.96
CA TYR A 19 -43.33 31.87 -7.55
C TYR A 19 -42.36 31.62 -6.39
N PRO A 20 -41.50 30.59 -6.46
CA PRO A 20 -40.36 30.54 -5.55
C PRO A 20 -39.54 31.82 -5.72
N ALA A 21 -38.76 32.18 -4.70
CA ALA A 21 -37.75 33.20 -4.89
C ALA A 21 -36.83 32.77 -6.05
N ALA A 22 -36.37 33.74 -6.85
CA ALA A 22 -35.34 33.42 -7.82
C ALA A 22 -34.11 32.93 -7.04
N GLU A 23 -33.77 31.66 -7.21
CA GLU A 23 -32.57 31.08 -6.65
C GLU A 23 -31.36 31.83 -7.22
N ALA A 24 -30.35 32.06 -6.38
CA ALA A 24 -29.18 32.81 -6.80
C ALA A 24 -28.41 31.97 -7.82
N SER A 25 -28.35 32.42 -9.07
CA SER A 25 -27.44 31.88 -10.07
C SER A 25 -26.01 32.01 -9.53
N ALA A 26 -25.32 30.89 -9.35
CA ALA A 26 -23.96 30.84 -8.87
C ALA A 26 -23.02 31.56 -9.85
N GLU A 27 -22.24 32.52 -9.37
CA GLU A 27 -21.37 33.34 -10.21
C GLU A 27 -19.96 32.74 -10.31
N LYS A 28 -19.66 32.08 -11.43
CA LYS A 28 -18.31 31.56 -11.75
C LYS A 28 -17.23 32.61 -11.46
N THR A 29 -16.42 32.36 -10.44
CA THR A 29 -15.55 33.37 -9.82
C THR A 29 -14.08 33.14 -10.16
N VAL A 30 -13.33 34.22 -10.40
CA VAL A 30 -11.90 34.14 -10.74
C VAL A 30 -11.12 35.18 -9.94
N VAL A 31 -10.21 34.72 -9.07
CA VAL A 31 -9.34 35.60 -8.28
C VAL A 31 -7.94 35.63 -8.91
N ILE A 32 -7.51 36.82 -9.33
CA ILE A 32 -6.17 37.03 -9.90
C ILE A 32 -5.25 37.61 -8.81
N ASP A 33 -4.09 36.99 -8.59
CA ASP A 33 -3.00 37.55 -7.78
C ASP A 33 -1.80 37.94 -8.66
N PRO A 34 -1.62 39.23 -8.96
CA PRO A 34 -0.41 39.72 -9.64
C PRO A 34 0.81 39.56 -8.73
N GLY A 35 1.60 38.51 -8.93
CA GLY A 35 2.67 38.05 -8.05
C GLY A 35 3.62 39.14 -7.55
N HIS A 36 4.05 39.00 -6.29
CA HIS A 36 4.81 40.01 -5.54
C HIS A 36 4.08 41.37 -5.41
N GLY A 37 4.80 42.49 -5.27
CA GLY A 37 4.21 43.83 -5.10
C GLY A 37 4.87 44.68 -4.00
N GLY A 38 4.86 46.00 -4.20
CA GLY A 38 5.34 46.99 -3.24
C GLY A 38 6.82 46.78 -2.88
N ARG A 39 7.07 46.36 -1.63
CA ARG A 39 8.43 46.09 -1.13
C ARG A 39 9.01 44.76 -1.62
N PHE A 40 8.18 43.84 -2.09
CA PHE A 40 8.59 42.56 -2.66
C PHE A 40 8.70 42.75 -4.18
N SER A 41 9.92 42.74 -4.71
CA SER A 41 10.19 43.02 -6.13
C SER A 41 9.84 41.86 -7.07
N GLY A 42 9.83 40.63 -6.55
CA GLY A 42 10.15 39.45 -7.35
C GLY A 42 11.60 39.49 -7.83
N THR A 43 11.91 38.74 -8.89
CA THR A 43 13.23 38.76 -9.51
C THR A 43 13.58 40.12 -10.13
N THR A 44 14.87 40.46 -10.11
CA THR A 44 15.41 41.61 -10.85
C THR A 44 15.58 41.33 -12.34
N GLY A 45 15.41 40.07 -12.79
CA GLY A 45 15.73 39.65 -14.14
C GLY A 45 17.17 39.95 -14.56
N TYR A 46 17.41 39.97 -15.87
CA TYR A 46 18.69 40.30 -16.49
C TYR A 46 18.93 41.82 -16.58
N SER A 47 17.88 42.64 -16.80
CA SER A 47 18.00 44.09 -16.99
C SER A 47 17.27 44.96 -15.96
N GLY A 48 16.50 44.39 -15.02
CA GLY A 48 15.79 45.17 -14.00
C GLY A 48 16.72 46.01 -13.13
N GLY A 49 17.94 45.53 -12.82
CA GLY A 49 18.93 46.27 -12.03
C GLY A 49 19.43 47.59 -12.67
N SER A 50 19.20 47.80 -13.97
CA SER A 50 19.52 49.05 -14.68
C SER A 50 18.29 49.78 -15.24
N THR A 51 17.16 49.08 -15.41
CA THR A 51 15.91 49.64 -15.95
C THR A 51 14.85 49.96 -14.88
N GLY A 52 14.97 49.40 -13.69
CA GLY A 52 13.95 49.43 -12.63
C GLY A 52 12.78 48.45 -12.84
N TYR A 53 12.68 47.82 -14.01
CA TYR A 53 11.59 46.89 -14.33
C TYR A 53 11.89 45.49 -13.77
N TYR A 54 11.35 45.23 -12.59
CA TYR A 54 11.31 43.92 -11.93
C TYR A 54 10.03 43.15 -12.24
N GLU A 55 10.02 41.85 -11.92
CA GLU A 55 8.92 40.89 -12.13
C GLU A 55 7.52 41.42 -11.78
N LYS A 56 7.38 42.03 -10.59
CA LYS A 56 6.10 42.56 -10.09
C LYS A 56 5.37 43.53 -11.04
N HIS A 57 6.09 44.20 -11.95
CA HIS A 57 5.49 45.12 -12.92
C HIS A 57 4.81 44.34 -14.06
N PHE A 58 5.50 43.32 -14.61
CA PHE A 58 4.92 42.41 -15.60
C PHE A 58 3.68 41.71 -15.03
N ASN A 59 3.80 41.17 -13.80
CA ASN A 59 2.70 40.48 -13.12
C ASN A 59 1.45 41.38 -13.02
N LEU A 60 1.64 42.66 -12.66
CA LEU A 60 0.57 43.66 -12.53
C LEU A 60 0.03 44.16 -13.88
N GLU A 61 0.85 44.24 -14.92
CA GLU A 61 0.45 44.61 -16.28
C GLU A 61 -0.43 43.52 -16.91
N VAL A 62 0.02 42.26 -16.84
CA VAL A 62 -0.72 41.09 -17.35
C VAL A 62 -2.00 40.87 -16.55
N GLY A 63 -1.94 40.93 -15.21
CA GLY A 63 -3.11 40.71 -14.36
C GLY A 63 -4.26 41.68 -14.61
N LYS A 64 -3.96 42.94 -14.97
CA LYS A 64 -4.99 43.93 -15.35
C LYS A 64 -5.63 43.62 -16.69
N LYS A 65 -4.81 43.33 -17.71
CA LYS A 65 -5.28 42.92 -19.03
C LYS A 65 -6.15 41.66 -18.95
N LEU A 66 -5.79 40.71 -18.07
CA LEU A 66 -6.57 39.51 -17.79
C LEU A 66 -7.89 39.80 -17.06
N TYR A 67 -7.89 40.70 -16.08
CA TYR A 67 -9.12 41.13 -15.39
C TYR A 67 -10.14 41.70 -16.37
N ASP A 68 -9.72 42.60 -17.25
CA ASP A 68 -10.60 43.22 -18.25
C ASP A 68 -11.14 42.17 -19.26
N ALA A 69 -10.29 41.24 -19.70
CA ALA A 69 -10.67 40.16 -20.63
C ALA A 69 -11.70 39.19 -20.02
N LEU A 70 -11.49 38.75 -18.78
CA LEU A 70 -12.41 37.83 -18.09
C LEU A 70 -13.71 38.52 -17.64
N LYS A 71 -13.68 39.80 -17.24
CA LYS A 71 -14.93 40.56 -17.00
C LYS A 71 -15.73 40.71 -18.30
N ALA A 72 -15.08 40.88 -19.46
CA ALA A 72 -15.75 40.92 -20.76
C ALA A 72 -16.38 39.58 -21.19
N LYS A 73 -15.90 38.45 -20.63
CA LYS A 73 -16.50 37.11 -20.77
C LYS A 73 -17.68 36.84 -19.81
N GLY A 74 -17.89 37.70 -18.81
CA GLY A 74 -18.99 37.58 -17.85
C GLY A 74 -18.62 36.92 -16.51
N TYR A 75 -17.35 36.62 -16.25
CA TYR A 75 -16.91 36.04 -14.98
C TYR A 75 -16.99 37.04 -13.81
N ASN A 76 -17.21 36.52 -12.60
CA ASN A 76 -17.04 37.30 -11.37
C ASN A 76 -15.54 37.40 -11.01
N VAL A 77 -14.82 38.23 -11.77
CA VAL A 77 -13.37 38.42 -11.58
C VAL A 77 -13.07 39.39 -10.43
N HIS A 78 -12.07 39.07 -9.63
CA HIS A 78 -11.46 39.94 -8.60
C HIS A 78 -9.93 39.99 -8.79
N MET A 79 -9.28 41.02 -8.23
CA MET A 79 -7.81 41.11 -8.18
C MET A 79 -7.37 41.41 -6.76
N THR A 80 -6.38 40.67 -6.25
CA THR A 80 -5.81 40.94 -4.91
C THR A 80 -5.21 42.36 -4.84
N ARG A 81 -4.52 42.81 -5.90
CA ARG A 81 -4.00 44.18 -6.02
C ARG A 81 -4.17 44.75 -7.42
N THR A 82 -4.54 46.03 -7.48
CA THR A 82 -4.64 46.83 -8.71
C THR A 82 -3.52 47.88 -8.84
N THR A 83 -2.61 47.93 -7.87
CA THR A 83 -1.46 48.86 -7.82
C THR A 83 -0.21 48.13 -7.32
N ASP A 84 0.96 48.76 -7.46
CA ASP A 84 2.22 48.25 -6.93
C ASP A 84 2.26 48.39 -5.40
N SER A 85 1.65 47.44 -4.69
CA SER A 85 1.45 47.47 -3.25
C SER A 85 1.76 46.13 -2.59
N HIS A 86 2.07 46.19 -1.29
CA HIS A 86 2.20 45.05 -0.38
C HIS A 86 1.14 45.20 0.72
N PHE A 87 0.62 44.09 1.22
CA PHE A 87 -0.41 44.08 2.26
C PHE A 87 0.20 44.15 3.66
N ALA A 88 1.37 43.53 3.86
CA ALA A 88 2.02 43.43 5.16
C ALA A 88 3.54 43.55 5.10
N TYR A 89 4.17 43.83 6.24
CA TYR A 89 5.61 44.05 6.30
C TYR A 89 6.42 42.76 6.21
N SER A 90 5.96 41.63 6.76
CA SER A 90 6.61 40.34 6.53
C SER A 90 6.07 39.64 5.27
N LEU A 91 6.88 38.78 4.67
CA LEU A 91 6.49 38.00 3.49
C LEU A 91 5.37 36.99 3.83
N HIS A 92 5.36 36.43 5.03
CA HIS A 92 4.36 35.45 5.45
C HIS A 92 2.97 36.08 5.57
N GLU A 93 2.86 37.23 6.24
CA GLU A 93 1.60 37.98 6.37
C GLU A 93 1.11 38.49 5.00
N ASP A 94 2.01 38.91 4.10
CA ASP A 94 1.65 39.36 2.75
C ASP A 94 1.10 38.21 1.88
N LEU A 95 1.65 36.99 2.05
CA LEU A 95 1.18 35.79 1.36
C LEU A 95 -0.15 35.27 1.94
N GLN A 96 -0.36 35.35 3.25
CA GLN A 96 -1.66 35.02 3.87
C GLN A 96 -2.76 36.01 3.44
N ALA A 97 -2.48 37.32 3.43
CA ALA A 97 -3.47 38.31 3.01
C ALA A 97 -3.92 38.17 1.53
N ARG A 98 -3.12 37.53 0.65
CA ARG A 98 -3.53 37.14 -0.71
C ARG A 98 -4.59 36.04 -0.70
N VAL A 99 -4.40 35.07 0.20
CA VAL A 99 -5.27 33.92 0.40
C VAL A 99 -6.59 34.36 1.06
N ASP A 100 -6.51 35.13 2.15
CA ASP A 100 -7.68 35.67 2.85
C ASP A 100 -8.58 36.49 1.90
N PHE A 101 -7.97 37.25 0.99
CA PHE A 101 -8.70 37.99 -0.05
C PHE A 101 -9.38 37.05 -1.06
N SER A 102 -8.76 35.91 -1.40
CA SER A 102 -9.33 34.96 -2.35
C SER A 102 -10.56 34.25 -1.79
N ASP A 103 -10.47 33.72 -0.57
CA ASP A 103 -11.58 33.17 0.24
C ASP A 103 -12.77 34.14 0.29
N GLN A 104 -12.53 35.37 0.75
CA GLN A 104 -13.55 36.43 0.80
C GLN A 104 -14.15 36.79 -0.57
N SER A 105 -13.40 36.63 -1.66
CA SER A 105 -13.88 36.91 -3.02
C SER A 105 -14.78 35.80 -3.59
N ALA A 106 -14.59 34.55 -3.14
CA ALA A 106 -15.40 33.40 -3.53
C ALA A 106 -16.70 33.26 -2.72
N ASN A 107 -16.84 33.97 -1.60
CA ASN A 107 -18.11 34.08 -0.86
C ASN A 107 -18.72 32.71 -0.46
N ASN A 108 -17.86 31.75 -0.08
CA ASN A 108 -18.17 30.34 0.22
C ASN A 108 -18.55 29.45 -0.99
N ASP A 109 -18.51 29.95 -2.23
CA ASP A 109 -18.75 29.18 -3.46
C ASP A 109 -17.43 28.69 -4.07
N HIS A 110 -16.71 27.86 -3.30
CA HIS A 110 -15.34 27.47 -3.60
C HIS A 110 -15.21 26.48 -4.77
N ASP A 111 -16.23 25.63 -4.98
CA ASP A 111 -16.26 24.69 -6.11
C ASP A 111 -16.38 25.37 -7.48
N ASN A 112 -16.86 26.62 -7.50
CA ASN A 112 -17.06 27.42 -8.70
C ASN A 112 -16.16 28.67 -8.75
N ALA A 113 -15.16 28.72 -7.87
CA ALA A 113 -14.10 29.71 -7.86
C ALA A 113 -12.75 29.13 -8.31
N ILE A 114 -11.84 29.97 -8.82
CA ILE A 114 -10.43 29.62 -9.07
C ILE A 114 -9.48 30.74 -8.66
N PHE A 115 -8.26 30.37 -8.25
CA PHE A 115 -7.19 31.31 -7.91
C PHE A 115 -6.01 31.20 -8.89
N LEU A 116 -5.64 32.32 -9.52
CA LEU A 116 -4.56 32.40 -10.52
C LEU A 116 -3.50 33.43 -10.09
N SER A 117 -2.33 32.93 -9.66
CA SER A 117 -1.18 33.79 -9.34
C SER A 117 -0.25 33.94 -10.54
N LEU A 118 0.15 35.16 -10.87
CA LEU A 118 0.91 35.46 -12.10
C LEU A 118 2.35 35.88 -11.78
N HIS A 119 3.33 35.22 -12.36
CA HIS A 119 4.76 35.35 -12.03
C HIS A 119 5.67 35.28 -13.28
N SER A 120 6.99 35.46 -13.10
CA SER A 120 8.00 35.15 -14.13
C SER A 120 9.33 34.71 -13.51
N ASN A 121 9.83 33.55 -13.94
CA ASN A 121 10.90 32.80 -13.28
C ASN A 121 12.28 33.49 -13.47
N ALA A 122 13.27 33.11 -12.65
CA ALA A 122 14.67 33.42 -12.90
C ALA A 122 15.61 32.41 -12.25
N LEU A 123 16.62 31.98 -13.00
CA LEU A 123 17.78 31.25 -12.49
C LEU A 123 19.07 32.02 -12.84
N PRO A 124 19.48 33.03 -12.04
CA PRO A 124 20.62 33.89 -12.36
C PRO A 124 21.97 33.16 -12.49
N SER A 125 22.09 31.95 -11.93
CA SER A 125 23.25 31.07 -12.09
C SER A 125 23.33 30.40 -13.46
N ASN A 126 22.22 30.33 -14.21
CA ASN A 126 22.18 29.84 -15.59
C ASN A 126 21.26 30.73 -16.45
N PRO A 127 21.76 31.85 -17.02
CA PRO A 127 21.00 32.77 -17.84
C PRO A 127 20.60 32.21 -19.22
N TYR A 128 20.86 30.93 -19.48
CA TYR A 128 20.41 30.21 -20.69
C TYR A 128 19.16 29.36 -20.46
N MET A 129 18.68 29.20 -19.21
CA MET A 129 17.35 28.61 -18.96
C MET A 129 16.26 29.43 -19.65
N SER A 130 15.22 28.76 -20.12
CA SER A 130 14.13 29.36 -20.89
C SER A 130 12.87 28.50 -20.79
N GLY A 131 11.73 29.07 -21.15
CA GLY A 131 10.47 28.36 -21.33
C GLY A 131 9.44 28.63 -20.23
N TYR A 132 8.18 28.38 -20.58
CA TYR A 132 7.01 28.53 -19.73
C TYR A 132 6.87 27.38 -18.72
N GLU A 133 6.39 27.67 -17.51
CA GLU A 133 6.18 26.69 -16.43
C GLU A 133 4.86 26.97 -15.70
N THR A 134 4.16 25.91 -15.25
CA THR A 134 2.99 26.06 -14.37
C THR A 134 3.23 25.36 -13.03
N TYR A 135 3.02 26.09 -11.96
CA TYR A 135 3.12 25.64 -10.58
C TYR A 135 1.73 25.44 -9.95
N TYR A 136 1.58 24.43 -9.11
CA TYR A 136 0.32 24.08 -8.43
C TYR A 136 0.61 23.28 -7.16
N PHE A 137 -0.32 23.27 -6.20
CA PHE A 137 -0.22 22.34 -5.07
C PHE A 137 -0.73 20.96 -5.48
N ASP A 138 0.00 19.93 -5.04
CA ASP A 138 -0.30 18.51 -5.27
C ASP A 138 0.05 17.76 -3.99
N MET A 139 -0.74 16.73 -3.64
CA MET A 139 -0.53 15.98 -2.40
C MET A 139 0.83 15.26 -2.33
N SER A 140 1.44 14.93 -3.47
CA SER A 140 2.83 14.44 -3.56
C SER A 140 3.87 15.39 -2.97
N ASN A 141 3.55 16.68 -2.84
CA ASN A 141 4.42 17.69 -2.28
C ASN A 141 4.11 18.03 -0.81
N ARG A 142 3.13 17.38 -0.16
CA ARG A 142 2.71 17.74 1.20
C ARG A 142 3.87 17.71 2.21
N ASP A 143 4.07 18.84 2.90
CA ASP A 143 5.10 19.04 3.93
C ASP A 143 4.44 19.22 5.29
N SER A 144 4.98 18.57 6.34
CA SER A 144 4.43 18.60 7.71
C SER A 144 4.82 19.85 8.50
N VAL A 145 5.91 20.53 8.13
CA VAL A 145 6.34 21.83 8.66
C VAL A 145 5.57 22.97 7.99
N TYR A 146 5.22 22.79 6.71
CA TYR A 146 4.47 23.77 5.92
C TYR A 146 3.18 23.16 5.29
N PRO A 147 2.20 22.75 6.11
CA PRO A 147 1.01 22.07 5.63
C PRO A 147 0.09 22.96 4.77
N PRO A 148 -0.70 22.37 3.86
CA PRO A 148 -1.76 23.08 3.13
C PRO A 148 -2.87 23.60 4.05
N SER A 149 -3.85 24.31 3.51
CA SER A 149 -5.20 24.43 4.11
C SER A 149 -5.88 23.06 4.10
N PRO A 150 -6.81 22.75 5.04
CA PRO A 150 -7.66 21.56 4.93
C PRO A 150 -8.36 21.46 3.58
N GLU A 151 -8.94 22.56 3.11
CA GLU A 151 -9.71 22.67 1.87
C GLU A 151 -8.84 22.39 0.63
N GLN A 152 -7.56 22.73 0.68
CA GLN A 152 -6.62 22.51 -0.44
C GLN A 152 -6.09 21.08 -0.53
N ILE A 153 -6.38 20.22 0.46
CA ILE A 153 -6.21 18.77 0.32
C ILE A 153 -7.27 18.25 -0.66
N GLU A 154 -8.50 18.73 -0.54
CA GLU A 154 -9.65 18.36 -1.37
C GLU A 154 -9.54 18.98 -2.78
N TYR A 155 -9.10 20.25 -2.88
CA TYR A 155 -8.91 20.94 -4.17
C TYR A 155 -7.57 20.68 -4.88
N ALA A 156 -6.69 19.80 -4.35
CA ALA A 156 -5.43 19.48 -5.03
C ALA A 156 -5.60 18.85 -6.45
N PRO A 157 -6.54 17.91 -6.69
CA PRO A 157 -6.78 17.36 -8.03
C PRO A 157 -7.31 18.41 -9.02
N GLU A 158 -8.22 19.28 -8.59
CA GLU A 158 -8.74 20.37 -9.42
C GLU A 158 -7.70 21.46 -9.68
N SER A 159 -6.81 21.74 -8.71
CA SER A 159 -5.64 22.60 -8.90
C SER A 159 -4.69 22.05 -9.98
N LYS A 160 -4.49 20.73 -10.00
CA LYS A 160 -3.72 20.03 -11.04
C LYS A 160 -4.41 20.11 -12.42
N ARG A 161 -5.74 19.94 -12.48
CA ARG A 161 -6.53 20.11 -13.72
C ARG A 161 -6.47 21.55 -14.24
N LEU A 162 -6.65 22.54 -13.37
CA LEU A 162 -6.51 23.96 -13.68
C LEU A 162 -5.13 24.24 -14.26
N ALA A 163 -4.09 23.76 -13.60
CA ALA A 163 -2.71 23.92 -14.04
C ALA A 163 -2.43 23.26 -15.41
N GLN A 164 -2.98 22.07 -15.68
CA GLN A 164 -2.87 21.39 -16.98
C GLN A 164 -3.52 22.18 -18.11
N THR A 165 -4.73 22.70 -17.89
CA THR A 165 -5.44 23.51 -18.90
C THR A 165 -4.74 24.85 -19.13
N MET A 166 -4.28 25.52 -18.07
CA MET A 166 -3.45 26.73 -18.19
C MET A 166 -2.16 26.46 -18.98
N HIS A 167 -1.44 25.38 -18.67
CA HIS A 167 -0.15 25.09 -19.29
C HIS A 167 -0.27 24.88 -20.80
N ARG A 168 -1.24 24.08 -21.23
CA ARG A 168 -1.49 23.77 -22.65
C ARG A 168 -1.79 25.02 -23.47
N HIS A 169 -2.81 25.80 -23.06
CA HIS A 169 -3.24 26.98 -23.82
C HIS A 169 -2.14 28.06 -23.92
N ILE A 170 -1.29 28.20 -22.90
CA ILE A 170 -0.19 29.18 -22.92
C ILE A 170 0.93 28.73 -23.87
N LEU A 171 1.27 27.44 -23.92
CA LEU A 171 2.21 26.93 -24.92
C LEU A 171 1.66 27.03 -26.35
N ASP A 172 0.38 26.74 -26.57
CA ASP A 172 -0.24 26.80 -27.90
C ASP A 172 -0.41 28.25 -28.42
N GLY A 173 -0.72 29.20 -27.53
CA GLY A 173 -1.01 30.60 -27.91
C GLY A 173 0.21 31.55 -27.92
N THR A 174 1.26 31.25 -27.14
CA THR A 174 2.42 32.13 -26.96
C THR A 174 3.69 31.63 -27.66
N PRO A 175 4.67 32.50 -27.95
CA PRO A 175 5.95 32.09 -28.56
C PRO A 175 6.99 31.53 -27.57
N LEU A 176 6.60 31.09 -26.36
CA LEU A 176 7.51 30.42 -25.43
C LEU A 176 7.64 28.92 -25.77
N GLY A 177 8.80 28.34 -25.48
CA GLY A 177 8.93 26.88 -25.40
C GLY A 177 8.43 26.37 -24.05
N GLU A 178 8.29 25.06 -23.91
CA GLU A 178 8.12 24.43 -22.60
C GLU A 178 9.43 24.53 -21.80
N GLY A 179 9.34 24.93 -20.52
CA GLY A 179 10.46 24.98 -19.59
C GLY A 179 10.69 23.63 -18.92
N ARG A 180 10.57 23.58 -17.58
CA ARG A 180 10.39 22.32 -16.83
C ARG A 180 8.95 21.79 -16.85
N GLY A 181 8.10 22.33 -17.71
CA GLY A 181 6.69 21.93 -17.85
C GLY A 181 5.86 22.26 -16.61
N MET A 182 5.13 21.28 -16.11
CA MET A 182 4.28 21.39 -14.92
C MET A 182 5.02 20.96 -13.64
N VAL A 183 5.16 21.88 -12.70
CA VAL A 183 5.94 21.72 -11.47
C VAL A 183 4.99 21.65 -10.25
N PRO A 184 4.59 20.46 -9.77
CA PRO A 184 3.89 20.34 -8.49
C PRO A 184 4.79 20.88 -7.38
N SER A 185 4.26 21.73 -6.50
CA SER A 185 5.10 22.50 -5.58
C SER A 185 4.39 23.09 -4.36
N ASN A 186 5.17 23.21 -3.30
CA ASN A 186 4.81 23.78 -2.00
C ASN A 186 4.87 25.33 -1.95
N LEU A 187 4.37 26.01 -2.99
CA LEU A 187 4.25 27.46 -2.96
C LEU A 187 3.11 27.88 -2.01
N TYR A 188 3.31 28.99 -1.29
CA TYR A 188 2.42 29.35 -0.18
C TYR A 188 0.98 29.58 -0.64
N VAL A 189 0.78 30.41 -1.65
CA VAL A 189 -0.57 30.76 -2.13
C VAL A 189 -1.29 29.58 -2.77
N THR A 190 -0.59 28.68 -3.48
CA THR A 190 -1.23 27.51 -4.12
C THR A 190 -1.59 26.40 -3.14
N ARG A 191 -0.90 26.29 -1.98
CA ARG A 191 -1.29 25.32 -0.92
C ARG A 191 -2.22 25.90 0.15
N LYS A 192 -2.37 27.23 0.23
CA LYS A 192 -3.19 27.90 1.25
C LYS A 192 -4.49 28.49 0.71
N ALA A 193 -4.65 28.65 -0.61
CA ALA A 193 -5.95 28.88 -1.22
C ALA A 193 -6.98 27.85 -0.71
N VAL A 194 -8.26 28.21 -0.71
CA VAL A 194 -9.38 27.34 -0.32
C VAL A 194 -10.26 27.00 -1.53
N MET A 195 -9.62 26.93 -2.70
CA MET A 195 -10.23 26.72 -4.01
C MET A 195 -9.15 26.30 -5.01
N PRO A 196 -9.51 25.69 -6.16
CA PRO A 196 -8.53 25.27 -7.17
C PRO A 196 -7.57 26.38 -7.59
N ALA A 197 -6.26 26.14 -7.45
CA ALA A 197 -5.24 27.19 -7.51
C ALA A 197 -4.03 26.82 -8.39
N ALA A 198 -3.64 27.75 -9.26
CA ALA A 198 -2.44 27.64 -10.10
C ALA A 198 -1.60 28.92 -10.05
N LEU A 199 -0.29 28.77 -10.26
CA LEU A 199 0.69 29.85 -10.37
C LEU A 199 1.41 29.73 -11.72
N LEU A 200 1.41 30.81 -12.50
CA LEU A 200 1.79 30.81 -13.92
C LEU A 200 3.12 31.57 -14.10
N GLU A 201 4.17 30.87 -14.54
CA GLU A 201 5.53 31.42 -14.70
C GLU A 201 5.82 31.76 -16.16
N PHE A 202 5.64 33.02 -16.55
CA PHE A 202 5.74 33.47 -17.94
C PHE A 202 7.18 33.65 -18.44
N GLY A 203 7.95 32.57 -18.49
CA GLY A 203 9.32 32.54 -18.99
C GLY A 203 10.36 33.06 -18.00
N TYR A 204 11.63 32.96 -18.37
CA TYR A 204 12.76 33.28 -17.50
C TYR A 204 13.24 34.73 -17.69
N MET A 205 12.95 35.61 -16.73
CA MET A 205 13.47 36.99 -16.69
C MET A 205 15.01 37.05 -16.60
N SER A 206 15.67 35.99 -16.14
CA SER A 206 17.14 35.87 -16.16
C SER A 206 17.72 35.63 -17.56
N ASN A 207 16.88 35.25 -18.53
CA ASN A 207 17.29 35.03 -19.91
C ASN A 207 17.14 36.34 -20.72
N PRO A 208 18.22 36.88 -21.33
CA PRO A 208 18.14 38.14 -22.08
C PRO A 208 17.17 38.13 -23.27
N THR A 209 16.84 36.94 -23.78
CA THR A 209 15.95 36.77 -24.95
C THR A 209 14.49 36.78 -24.50
N GLU A 210 14.15 36.01 -23.47
CA GLU A 210 12.79 35.95 -22.94
C GLU A 210 12.43 37.22 -22.17
N GLU A 211 13.34 37.77 -21.36
CA GLU A 211 13.11 39.04 -20.65
C GLU A 211 12.76 40.19 -21.63
N LYS A 212 13.33 40.18 -22.84
CA LYS A 212 13.00 41.14 -23.90
C LYS A 212 11.66 40.86 -24.57
N LEU A 213 11.26 39.58 -24.67
CA LEU A 213 10.02 39.14 -25.30
C LEU A 213 8.80 39.42 -24.40
N ILE A 214 8.86 39.07 -23.13
CA ILE A 214 7.73 39.15 -22.19
C ILE A 214 7.34 40.60 -21.84
N LYS A 215 8.30 41.53 -21.93
CA LYS A 215 8.09 42.98 -21.79
C LYS A 215 7.42 43.64 -23.02
N THR A 216 6.94 42.86 -24.00
CA THR A 216 6.21 43.41 -25.16
C THR A 216 4.70 43.24 -25.01
N ASP A 217 3.93 44.29 -25.34
CA ASP A 217 2.46 44.23 -25.31
C ASP A 217 1.90 43.05 -26.10
N SER A 218 2.44 42.78 -27.29
CA SER A 218 1.99 41.67 -28.15
C SER A 218 2.25 40.28 -27.55
N PHE A 219 3.23 40.13 -26.65
CA PHE A 219 3.36 38.91 -25.84
C PHE A 219 2.30 38.88 -24.75
N GLN A 220 2.17 39.96 -23.98
CA GLN A 220 1.21 40.05 -22.87
C GLN A 220 -0.24 39.83 -23.33
N GLU A 221 -0.63 40.39 -24.48
CA GLU A 221 -1.95 40.20 -25.10
C GLU A 221 -2.23 38.73 -25.44
N LYS A 222 -1.24 38.01 -25.98
CA LYS A 222 -1.34 36.56 -26.26
C LYS A 222 -1.42 35.72 -24.99
N ALA A 223 -0.61 36.03 -23.99
CA ALA A 223 -0.65 35.35 -22.69
C ALA A 223 -2.03 35.54 -22.02
N VAL A 224 -2.57 36.75 -22.05
CA VAL A 224 -3.92 37.08 -21.56
C VAL A 224 -5.01 36.33 -22.32
N GLN A 225 -4.94 36.27 -23.65
CA GLN A 225 -5.88 35.50 -24.46
C GLN A 225 -5.82 34.02 -24.10
N SER A 226 -4.62 33.44 -24.02
CA SER A 226 -4.39 32.03 -23.67
C SER A 226 -4.99 31.67 -22.30
N VAL A 227 -4.75 32.50 -21.27
CA VAL A 227 -5.33 32.31 -19.94
C VAL A 227 -6.85 32.48 -19.96
N THR A 228 -7.39 33.44 -20.72
CA THR A 228 -8.84 33.65 -20.84
C THR A 228 -9.54 32.43 -21.47
N GLU A 229 -8.94 31.85 -22.50
CA GLU A 229 -9.43 30.62 -23.16
C GLU A 229 -9.24 29.39 -22.26
N ALA A 230 -8.19 29.34 -21.43
CA ALA A 230 -7.98 28.30 -20.44
C ALA A 230 -9.00 28.33 -19.30
N VAL A 231 -9.46 29.52 -18.87
CA VAL A 231 -10.56 29.63 -17.88
C VAL A 231 -11.86 29.08 -18.46
N ASP A 232 -12.22 29.46 -19.70
CA ASP A 232 -13.40 28.90 -20.37
C ASP A 232 -13.30 27.36 -20.46
N SER A 233 -12.14 26.83 -20.89
CA SER A 233 -11.92 25.39 -21.00
C SER A 233 -11.84 24.66 -19.65
N TYR A 234 -11.64 25.37 -18.53
CA TYR A 234 -11.68 24.79 -17.20
C TYR A 234 -13.11 24.66 -16.66
N PHE A 235 -13.96 25.66 -16.91
CA PHE A 235 -15.38 25.63 -16.50
C PHE A 235 -16.28 24.87 -17.48
N SER A 236 -15.90 24.73 -18.75
CA SER A 236 -16.65 23.96 -19.78
C SER A 236 -16.51 22.45 -19.61
N VAL A 237 -17.06 21.94 -18.51
CA VAL A 237 -17.03 20.53 -18.10
C VAL A 237 -18.33 20.11 -17.42
N TYR A 238 -18.59 18.80 -17.48
CA TYR A 238 -19.71 18.10 -16.87
C TYR A 238 -19.20 17.24 -15.72
N GLU A 239 -19.80 17.42 -14.55
CA GLU A 239 -19.50 16.70 -13.32
C GLU A 239 -20.59 15.66 -13.09
N VAL A 240 -20.22 14.37 -13.05
CA VAL A 240 -21.10 13.28 -12.66
C VAL A 240 -20.87 12.99 -11.18
N PHE A 241 -21.95 12.93 -10.42
CA PHE A 241 -21.96 12.63 -8.99
C PHE A 241 -22.77 11.36 -8.72
N ASP A 242 -22.50 10.66 -7.62
CA ASP A 242 -23.27 9.51 -7.17
C ASP A 242 -24.38 9.86 -6.16
N HIS A 243 -25.06 8.84 -5.60
CA HIS A 243 -26.14 9.02 -4.63
C HIS A 243 -25.69 9.56 -3.26
N GLU A 244 -24.39 9.54 -2.95
CA GLU A 244 -23.83 10.15 -1.73
C GLU A 244 -23.41 11.62 -1.97
N GLY A 245 -23.42 12.07 -3.23
CA GLY A 245 -22.91 13.36 -3.65
C GLY A 245 -21.39 13.35 -3.91
N SER A 246 -20.77 12.17 -4.05
CA SER A 246 -19.35 12.06 -4.40
C SER A 246 -19.17 12.19 -5.92
N LYS A 247 -18.13 12.93 -6.35
CA LYS A 247 -17.88 13.25 -7.76
C LYS A 247 -17.15 12.10 -8.48
N VAL A 248 -17.94 11.23 -9.09
CA VAL A 248 -17.47 9.98 -9.73
C VAL A 248 -16.92 10.14 -11.14
N LYS A 249 -17.27 11.21 -11.88
CA LYS A 249 -16.61 11.53 -13.16
C LYS A 249 -16.58 13.03 -13.46
N LEU A 250 -15.59 13.42 -14.25
CA LEU A 250 -15.50 14.70 -14.94
C LEU A 250 -15.22 14.47 -16.43
N THR A 251 -15.90 15.20 -17.32
CA THR A 251 -15.58 15.21 -18.78
C THR A 251 -15.98 16.54 -19.43
N ALA A 252 -15.40 16.87 -20.58
CA ALA A 252 -15.83 17.99 -21.41
C ALA A 252 -17.09 17.68 -22.26
N GLU A 253 -17.44 16.40 -22.44
CA GLU A 253 -18.47 15.97 -23.40
C GLU A 253 -19.80 15.63 -22.72
N LYS A 254 -20.86 16.39 -23.04
CA LYS A 254 -22.20 16.26 -22.41
C LYS A 254 -22.78 14.86 -22.53
N GLU A 255 -22.68 14.27 -23.72
CA GLU A 255 -23.14 12.89 -23.97
C GLU A 255 -22.30 11.87 -23.19
N GLU A 256 -20.99 12.10 -23.01
CA GLU A 256 -20.11 11.18 -22.29
C GLU A 256 -20.29 11.24 -20.75
N ALA A 257 -20.83 12.34 -20.22
CA ALA A 257 -21.27 12.46 -18.84
C ALA A 257 -22.62 11.75 -18.63
N ILE A 258 -23.61 12.03 -19.48
CA ILE A 258 -24.94 11.41 -19.43
C ILE A 258 -24.84 9.89 -19.61
N ASN A 259 -24.14 9.42 -20.64
CA ASN A 259 -23.93 7.98 -20.88
C ASN A 259 -23.18 7.30 -19.72
N HIS A 260 -22.38 8.04 -18.95
CA HIS A 260 -21.70 7.48 -17.79
C HIS A 260 -22.62 7.37 -16.57
N ALA A 261 -23.40 8.40 -16.26
CA ALA A 261 -24.47 8.31 -15.27
C ALA A 261 -25.42 7.16 -15.59
N GLU A 262 -25.91 7.08 -16.84
CA GLU A 262 -26.69 5.94 -17.38
C GLU A 262 -26.03 4.58 -17.10
N SER A 263 -24.71 4.49 -17.21
CA SER A 263 -23.95 3.24 -16.96
C SER A 263 -23.70 2.92 -15.48
N MET A 264 -23.76 3.91 -14.58
CA MET A 264 -23.45 3.74 -13.16
C MET A 264 -24.67 3.33 -12.32
N GLY A 265 -25.86 3.81 -12.69
CA GLY A 265 -27.09 3.44 -12.01
C GLY A 265 -27.22 3.97 -10.58
N ASN A 266 -26.52 5.02 -10.16
CA ASN A 266 -26.76 5.71 -8.89
C ASN A 266 -26.20 7.13 -8.96
N ALA A 267 -26.57 7.90 -9.99
CA ALA A 267 -25.87 9.13 -10.36
C ALA A 267 -26.77 10.30 -10.77
N TYR A 268 -26.18 11.51 -10.77
CA TYR A 268 -26.69 12.71 -11.45
C TYR A 268 -25.57 13.47 -12.17
N VAL A 269 -25.92 14.39 -13.09
CA VAL A 269 -24.94 15.18 -13.87
C VAL A 269 -25.20 16.67 -13.74
N PHE A 270 -24.13 17.43 -13.46
CA PHE A 270 -24.09 18.89 -13.34
C PHE A 270 -23.26 19.53 -14.46
N ASP A 271 -23.78 20.58 -15.09
CA ASP A 271 -23.07 21.41 -16.07
C ASP A 271 -22.31 22.53 -15.34
N LYS A 272 -20.97 22.42 -15.24
CA LYS A 272 -20.16 23.37 -14.48
C LYS A 272 -20.05 24.74 -15.18
N TYR A 273 -20.41 24.85 -16.46
CA TYR A 273 -20.38 26.13 -17.17
C TYR A 273 -21.70 26.88 -17.04
N GLU A 274 -22.85 26.22 -17.26
CA GLU A 274 -24.16 26.86 -17.13
C GLU A 274 -24.71 26.83 -15.68
N GLN A 275 -24.08 26.06 -14.79
CA GLN A 275 -24.40 25.92 -13.36
C GLN A 275 -25.80 25.30 -13.09
N GLU A 276 -26.14 24.23 -13.83
CA GLU A 276 -27.42 23.51 -13.72
C GLU A 276 -27.27 21.98 -13.72
N ILE A 277 -28.22 21.26 -13.10
CA ILE A 277 -28.31 19.78 -13.16
C ILE A 277 -29.08 19.36 -14.42
N ILE A 278 -28.58 18.32 -15.12
CA ILE A 278 -29.03 17.94 -16.47
C ILE A 278 -29.44 16.47 -16.65
N TYR A 279 -29.24 15.56 -15.67
CA TYR A 279 -29.57 14.12 -15.75
C TYR A 279 -29.54 13.40 -14.36
N GLU A 280 -30.28 12.28 -14.13
CA GLU A 280 -30.23 11.42 -12.90
C GLU A 280 -30.79 9.96 -13.04
N ASN A 281 -30.31 8.95 -12.24
CA ASN A 281 -30.76 7.52 -12.21
C ASN A 281 -30.23 6.64 -11.00
N MET A 282 -31.02 5.75 -10.31
CA MET A 282 -30.60 5.05 -9.03
C MET A 282 -31.05 3.55 -8.76
N SER A 283 -30.11 2.63 -8.39
CA SER A 283 -30.14 1.15 -8.04
C SER A 283 -28.70 0.50 -8.06
N GLU A 284 -28.08 -0.39 -7.23
CA GLU A 284 -28.29 -1.31 -6.06
C GLU A 284 -26.90 -1.75 -5.43
N ARG A 285 -26.81 -2.53 -4.33
CA ARG A 285 -25.53 -3.04 -3.68
C ARG A 285 -25.50 -4.54 -3.23
N TYR A 286 -26.39 -4.97 -2.34
CA TYR A 286 -26.24 -6.21 -1.53
C TYR A 286 -26.72 -7.47 -2.28
N GLY A 287 -26.08 -8.63 -2.05
CA GLY A 287 -26.38 -9.86 -2.79
C GLY A 287 -26.89 -11.02 -1.93
N VAL A 288 -27.84 -11.79 -2.47
CA VAL A 288 -28.37 -13.02 -1.86
C VAL A 288 -28.10 -14.20 -2.80
N TYR A 289 -27.36 -15.20 -2.31
CA TYR A 289 -26.79 -16.30 -3.11
C TYR A 289 -27.26 -17.66 -2.62
N HIS A 290 -27.82 -18.47 -3.51
CA HIS A 290 -28.25 -19.83 -3.21
C HIS A 290 -27.12 -20.84 -3.42
N LYS A 291 -26.82 -21.57 -2.35
CA LYS A 291 -25.75 -22.58 -2.13
C LYS A 291 -25.41 -23.48 -3.32
N THR A 292 -26.40 -23.82 -4.14
CA THR A 292 -26.29 -24.78 -5.26
C THR A 292 -27.06 -24.39 -6.54
N ASP A 293 -27.70 -23.22 -6.60
CA ASP A 293 -28.65 -22.89 -7.68
C ASP A 293 -28.72 -21.38 -7.96
N GLN A 294 -27.74 -20.91 -8.73
CA GLN A 294 -27.53 -19.50 -9.08
C GLN A 294 -28.73 -18.84 -9.79
N SER A 295 -29.73 -19.60 -10.26
CA SER A 295 -30.96 -19.03 -10.84
C SER A 295 -31.84 -18.29 -9.82
N LYS A 296 -31.61 -18.56 -8.52
CA LYS A 296 -32.31 -17.94 -7.40
C LYS A 296 -31.63 -16.69 -6.85
N ASP A 297 -30.41 -16.37 -7.28
CA ASP A 297 -29.61 -15.28 -6.73
C ASP A 297 -30.25 -13.91 -7.02
N ARG A 298 -30.15 -12.95 -6.09
CA ARG A 298 -30.78 -11.62 -6.16
C ARG A 298 -29.86 -10.52 -5.65
N LEU A 299 -30.14 -9.28 -6.06
CA LEU A 299 -29.47 -8.05 -5.63
C LEU A 299 -30.50 -7.08 -5.03
N PHE A 300 -30.04 -6.14 -4.19
CA PHE A 300 -30.86 -5.21 -3.39
C PHE A 300 -30.12 -3.89 -3.12
N MET A 301 -30.83 -2.76 -2.93
CA MET A 301 -30.18 -1.51 -2.51
C MET A 301 -29.76 -1.57 -1.03
N SER A 302 -30.62 -2.11 -0.17
CA SER A 302 -30.40 -2.12 1.27
C SER A 302 -29.97 -3.49 1.82
N ARG A 303 -29.11 -3.44 2.85
CA ARG A 303 -28.73 -4.57 3.73
C ARG A 303 -29.97 -5.27 4.27
N ASP A 304 -30.95 -4.49 4.71
CA ASP A 304 -32.17 -4.99 5.35
C ASP A 304 -33.11 -5.65 4.33
N GLU A 305 -33.21 -5.12 3.10
CA GLU A 305 -33.99 -5.72 2.01
C GLU A 305 -33.42 -7.08 1.58
N ALA A 306 -32.09 -7.19 1.50
CA ALA A 306 -31.40 -8.45 1.20
C ALA A 306 -31.62 -9.48 2.32
N VAL A 307 -31.54 -9.06 3.58
CA VAL A 307 -31.78 -9.90 4.76
C VAL A 307 -33.25 -10.35 4.84
N ASP A 308 -34.22 -9.47 4.60
CA ASP A 308 -35.64 -9.81 4.58
C ASP A 308 -35.98 -10.80 3.45
N PHE A 309 -35.39 -10.64 2.26
CA PHE A 309 -35.56 -11.61 1.17
C PHE A 309 -34.93 -12.97 1.50
N ALA A 310 -33.73 -12.97 2.09
CA ALA A 310 -33.01 -14.19 2.44
C ALA A 310 -33.72 -14.99 3.54
N GLN A 311 -34.28 -14.31 4.56
CA GLN A 311 -35.11 -14.94 5.60
C GLN A 311 -36.36 -15.66 5.07
N ASN A 312 -36.85 -15.27 3.88
CA ASN A 312 -37.98 -15.91 3.20
C ASN A 312 -37.55 -16.99 2.17
N SER A 313 -36.26 -17.29 2.08
CA SER A 313 -35.63 -18.25 1.17
C SER A 313 -35.02 -19.43 1.93
N ASN A 314 -34.46 -20.42 1.23
CA ASN A 314 -33.78 -21.60 1.83
C ASN A 314 -32.49 -21.89 1.04
N ASP A 315 -31.49 -22.49 1.70
CA ASP A 315 -30.14 -22.77 1.17
C ASP A 315 -29.49 -21.50 0.59
N VAL A 316 -29.52 -20.40 1.34
CA VAL A 316 -29.08 -19.04 0.93
C VAL A 316 -28.13 -18.36 1.91
N ARG A 317 -27.35 -17.40 1.38
CA ARG A 317 -26.58 -16.44 2.18
C ARG A 317 -26.76 -15.02 1.64
N VAL A 318 -26.83 -14.03 2.53
CA VAL A 318 -26.59 -12.62 2.20
C VAL A 318 -25.10 -12.38 2.28
N VAL A 319 -24.55 -11.71 1.27
CA VAL A 319 -23.16 -11.24 1.22
C VAL A 319 -23.19 -9.74 0.99
N ASP A 320 -22.37 -9.00 1.71
CA ASP A 320 -21.99 -7.67 1.26
C ASP A 320 -21.02 -7.86 0.08
N ASN A 321 -21.50 -7.60 -1.14
CA ASN A 321 -20.70 -7.82 -2.35
C ASN A 321 -19.50 -6.89 -2.46
N GLU A 322 -19.47 -5.80 -1.69
CA GLU A 322 -18.38 -4.84 -1.64
C GLU A 322 -17.32 -5.26 -0.62
N GLN A 323 -17.75 -5.71 0.57
CA GLN A 323 -16.85 -6.09 1.67
C GLN A 323 -16.46 -7.58 1.67
N GLY A 324 -17.18 -8.43 0.92
CA GLY A 324 -17.01 -9.89 0.92
C GLY A 324 -17.57 -10.61 2.16
N GLU A 325 -18.04 -9.88 3.18
CA GLU A 325 -18.54 -10.47 4.42
C GLU A 325 -19.89 -11.16 4.23
N VAL A 326 -20.07 -12.32 4.88
CA VAL A 326 -21.37 -12.98 4.99
C VAL A 326 -22.18 -12.27 6.07
N ILE A 327 -23.13 -11.42 5.68
CA ILE A 327 -24.04 -10.75 6.62
C ILE A 327 -24.98 -11.78 7.27
N TRP A 328 -25.45 -12.77 6.50
CA TRP A 328 -26.43 -13.75 6.96
C TRP A 328 -26.34 -15.06 6.16
N SER A 329 -26.65 -16.22 6.77
CA SER A 329 -26.82 -17.49 6.04
C SER A 329 -27.62 -18.50 6.87
N ASP A 330 -28.38 -19.36 6.18
CA ASP A 330 -29.05 -20.53 6.77
C ASP A 330 -28.23 -21.84 6.66
N TYR A 331 -27.08 -21.82 5.95
CA TYR A 331 -26.27 -23.03 5.69
C TYR A 331 -24.80 -22.95 6.10
N LEU A 332 -24.24 -21.76 6.32
CA LEU A 332 -22.88 -21.62 6.84
C LEU A 332 -22.86 -21.75 8.37
N ALA A 333 -21.71 -22.15 8.92
CA ALA A 333 -21.44 -21.98 10.34
C ALA A 333 -21.17 -20.51 10.64
N LYS A 334 -21.63 -20.05 11.80
CA LYS A 334 -21.45 -18.67 12.26
C LYS A 334 -20.04 -18.46 12.82
N ALA A 335 -19.36 -17.42 12.37
CA ALA A 335 -17.95 -17.15 12.63
C ALA A 335 -17.69 -16.53 14.02
N TYR A 336 -18.62 -15.72 14.53
CA TYR A 336 -18.45 -15.01 15.79
C TYR A 336 -19.45 -15.46 16.85
N GLU A 337 -18.99 -15.52 18.11
CA GLU A 337 -19.81 -15.88 19.27
C GLU A 337 -19.86 -14.71 20.26
N VAL A 338 -21.07 -14.21 20.54
CA VAL A 338 -21.32 -13.28 21.65
C VAL A 338 -21.66 -14.10 22.89
N SER A 339 -20.71 -14.16 23.83
CA SER A 339 -20.80 -14.91 25.07
C SER A 339 -21.02 -14.01 26.29
N HIS A 340 -21.69 -14.52 27.33
CA HIS A 340 -21.93 -13.84 28.62
C HIS A 340 -21.75 -14.80 29.80
N PRO A 341 -20.97 -14.48 30.85
CA PRO A 341 -20.56 -15.42 31.90
C PRO A 341 -21.68 -16.22 32.57
N SER A 342 -22.80 -15.57 32.91
CA SER A 342 -23.93 -16.21 33.61
C SER A 342 -24.98 -16.85 32.69
N HIS A 343 -24.82 -16.74 31.36
CA HIS A 343 -25.82 -17.14 30.37
C HIS A 343 -25.27 -18.06 29.27
N GLY A 344 -23.94 -18.17 29.14
CA GLY A 344 -23.29 -18.90 28.05
C GLY A 344 -23.32 -18.08 26.76
N VAL A 345 -23.47 -18.75 25.63
CA VAL A 345 -23.66 -18.09 24.32
C VAL A 345 -25.01 -17.39 24.30
N LEU A 346 -25.00 -16.07 24.06
CA LEU A 346 -26.22 -15.28 23.87
C LEU A 346 -26.67 -15.30 22.40
N LYS A 347 -25.70 -15.15 21.49
CA LYS A 347 -25.91 -15.05 20.05
C LYS A 347 -24.63 -15.50 19.35
N GLU A 348 -24.79 -16.14 18.20
CA GLU A 348 -23.72 -16.28 17.21
C GLU A 348 -24.10 -15.46 15.98
N THR A 349 -23.12 -14.93 15.25
CA THR A 349 -23.33 -14.13 14.02
C THR A 349 -22.41 -14.56 12.90
N HIS A 350 -22.78 -14.20 11.67
CA HIS A 350 -21.89 -14.37 10.51
C HIS A 350 -20.98 -13.15 10.31
N SER A 351 -21.51 -11.95 10.59
CA SER A 351 -20.80 -10.68 10.53
C SER A 351 -20.19 -10.28 11.88
N LEU A 352 -19.03 -9.61 11.84
CA LEU A 352 -18.38 -9.01 13.02
C LEU A 352 -19.13 -7.78 13.53
N GLU A 353 -19.61 -6.93 12.63
CA GLU A 353 -20.47 -5.77 12.94
C GLU A 353 -21.70 -6.24 13.74
N GLU A 354 -22.39 -7.26 13.24
CA GLU A 354 -23.58 -7.85 13.88
C GLU A 354 -23.29 -8.50 15.25
N ALA A 355 -22.02 -8.89 15.49
CA ALA A 355 -21.53 -9.39 16.77
C ALA A 355 -21.31 -8.24 17.77
N LEU A 356 -20.57 -7.21 17.33
CA LEU A 356 -20.17 -6.05 18.14
C LEU A 356 -21.39 -5.23 18.57
N ASP A 357 -22.33 -4.94 17.66
CA ASP A 357 -23.56 -4.21 17.97
C ASP A 357 -24.38 -4.94 19.05
N TYR A 358 -24.66 -6.22 18.83
CA TYR A 358 -25.45 -7.02 19.77
C TYR A 358 -24.72 -7.24 21.10
N ALA A 359 -23.39 -7.34 21.07
CA ALA A 359 -22.59 -7.39 22.28
C ALA A 359 -22.63 -6.04 23.03
N GLY A 360 -22.64 -4.91 22.31
CA GLY A 360 -22.75 -3.55 22.87
C GLY A 360 -24.05 -3.29 23.65
N ASP A 361 -25.18 -3.82 23.17
CA ASP A 361 -26.50 -3.72 23.82
C ASP A 361 -26.57 -4.43 25.19
N TRP A 362 -25.76 -5.48 25.39
CA TRP A 362 -25.76 -6.29 26.60
C TRP A 362 -24.66 -5.86 27.57
N LYS A 363 -24.90 -6.05 28.88
CA LYS A 363 -23.84 -5.94 29.88
C LYS A 363 -23.21 -7.30 30.12
N ASN A 364 -21.89 -7.32 30.25
CA ASN A 364 -21.07 -8.52 30.45
C ASN A 364 -21.05 -9.47 29.26
N THR A 365 -20.74 -8.91 28.09
CA THR A 365 -20.58 -9.60 26.82
C THR A 365 -19.15 -9.56 26.30
N ALA A 366 -18.77 -10.61 25.58
CA ALA A 366 -17.51 -10.74 24.87
C ALA A 366 -17.78 -11.31 23.47
N VAL A 367 -17.13 -10.75 22.45
CA VAL A 367 -17.11 -11.32 21.09
C VAL A 367 -15.87 -12.20 20.97
N LEU A 368 -16.12 -13.47 20.67
CA LEU A 368 -15.11 -14.49 20.39
C LEU A 368 -15.07 -14.72 18.87
N ASP A 369 -13.89 -14.55 18.28
CA ASP A 369 -13.53 -15.13 17.00
C ASP A 369 -13.35 -16.64 17.19
N LYS A 370 -14.20 -17.45 16.56
CA LYS A 370 -14.25 -18.90 16.76
C LYS A 370 -13.21 -19.66 15.94
N GLU A 371 -12.55 -19.00 15.00
CA GLU A 371 -11.46 -19.58 14.20
C GLU A 371 -10.11 -19.35 14.88
N LYS A 372 -9.91 -18.17 15.47
CA LYS A 372 -8.69 -17.82 16.23
C LYS A 372 -8.70 -18.27 17.71
N ASP A 373 -9.86 -18.66 18.25
CA ASP A 373 -10.11 -18.80 19.70
C ASP A 373 -9.65 -17.53 20.46
N GLU A 374 -10.09 -16.36 19.98
CA GLU A 374 -9.67 -15.07 20.49
C GLU A 374 -10.85 -14.19 20.90
N VAL A 375 -10.81 -13.65 22.12
CA VAL A 375 -11.74 -12.60 22.52
C VAL A 375 -11.25 -11.29 21.94
N ILE A 376 -11.86 -10.87 20.84
CA ILE A 376 -11.49 -9.66 20.08
C ILE A 376 -12.18 -8.39 20.61
N TRP A 377 -13.20 -8.54 21.47
CA TRP A 377 -13.89 -7.43 22.13
C TRP A 377 -14.57 -7.90 23.42
N SER A 378 -14.61 -7.06 24.47
CA SER A 378 -15.49 -7.27 25.62
C SER A 378 -15.85 -5.96 26.32
N ASN A 379 -17.00 -5.95 27.01
CA ASN A 379 -17.40 -4.88 27.92
C ASN A 379 -17.42 -5.28 29.41
N TYR A 380 -16.79 -6.41 29.77
CA TYR A 380 -16.56 -6.83 31.17
C TYR A 380 -15.23 -7.52 31.42
N LEU A 381 -14.67 -8.22 30.42
CA LEU A 381 -13.26 -8.55 30.44
C LEU A 381 -12.53 -7.26 30.10
N SER A 382 -11.93 -6.62 31.09
CA SER A 382 -10.79 -5.74 30.83
C SER A 382 -9.59 -6.60 30.44
N GLU A 383 -8.64 -6.02 29.72
CA GLU A 383 -7.36 -6.66 29.41
C GLU A 383 -6.47 -6.67 30.66
N ASP A 384 -6.89 -7.42 31.68
CA ASP A 384 -6.31 -7.42 33.02
C ASP A 384 -4.95 -8.11 33.07
N PHE A 385 -4.55 -8.84 32.04
CA PHE A 385 -3.28 -9.57 32.01
C PHE A 385 -2.28 -8.81 31.15
N GLU A 386 -1.37 -8.05 31.78
CA GLU A 386 -0.27 -7.37 31.09
C GLU A 386 1.00 -8.23 31.11
N VAL A 387 1.73 -8.26 29.98
CA VAL A 387 3.06 -8.85 29.90
C VAL A 387 4.10 -7.75 30.03
N VAL A 388 4.90 -7.79 31.08
CA VAL A 388 5.85 -6.73 31.44
C VAL A 388 7.29 -7.23 31.29
N HIS A 389 8.04 -6.64 30.37
CA HIS A 389 9.48 -6.82 30.25
C HIS A 389 10.22 -5.89 31.21
N SER A 390 11.26 -6.41 31.88
CA SER A 390 12.02 -5.71 32.93
C SER A 390 12.55 -4.34 32.50
N GLU A 391 13.02 -4.21 31.25
CA GLU A 391 13.62 -2.97 30.73
C GLU A 391 12.72 -2.18 29.77
N LYS A 392 11.67 -2.82 29.20
CA LYS A 392 10.82 -2.21 28.14
C LYS A 392 9.44 -1.77 28.66
N GLY A 393 9.05 -2.20 29.86
CA GLY A 393 7.70 -1.97 30.38
C GLY A 393 6.69 -2.95 29.81
N ILE A 394 5.45 -2.52 29.62
CA ILE A 394 4.37 -3.37 29.10
C ILE A 394 4.63 -3.63 27.61
N LEU A 395 4.71 -4.91 27.22
CA LEU A 395 4.81 -5.35 25.84
C LEU A 395 3.43 -5.45 25.18
N ASN A 396 2.49 -6.12 25.86
CA ASN A 396 1.12 -6.32 25.37
C ASN A 396 0.14 -6.56 26.55
N THR A 397 -1.17 -6.45 26.28
CA THR A 397 -2.27 -6.67 27.23
C THR A 397 -3.30 -7.65 26.66
N PHE A 398 -3.88 -8.50 27.52
CA PHE A 398 -4.76 -9.59 27.10
C PHE A 398 -6.00 -9.74 27.98
N TYR A 399 -7.11 -10.19 27.38
CA TYR A 399 -8.35 -10.56 28.07
C TYR A 399 -8.27 -11.89 28.85
N ARG A 400 -7.23 -12.70 28.62
CA ARG A 400 -7.09 -14.04 29.22
C ARG A 400 -5.66 -14.33 29.70
N GLU A 401 -5.57 -15.04 30.83
CA GLU A 401 -4.32 -15.44 31.47
C GLU A 401 -3.48 -16.37 30.60
N GLU A 402 -4.09 -17.41 30.02
CA GLU A 402 -3.34 -18.42 29.28
C GLU A 402 -2.67 -17.88 28.00
N LYS A 403 -3.30 -16.89 27.35
CA LYS A 403 -2.73 -16.19 26.18
C LYS A 403 -1.59 -15.26 26.59
N ALA A 404 -1.74 -14.55 27.72
CA ALA A 404 -0.68 -13.70 28.27
C ALA A 404 0.55 -14.50 28.73
N ILE A 405 0.36 -15.67 29.35
CA ILE A 405 1.46 -16.57 29.73
C ILE A 405 2.15 -17.12 28.49
N ALA A 406 1.40 -17.63 27.50
CA ALA A 406 1.99 -18.14 26.27
C ALA A 406 2.85 -17.08 25.53
N TYR A 407 2.35 -15.84 25.41
CA TYR A 407 3.13 -14.73 24.84
C TYR A 407 4.35 -14.39 25.71
N ALA A 408 4.22 -14.38 27.04
CA ALA A 408 5.33 -14.08 27.93
C ALA A 408 6.44 -15.16 27.88
N GLU A 409 6.08 -16.43 27.69
CA GLU A 409 6.98 -17.58 27.63
C GLU A 409 7.97 -17.56 26.45
N GLU A 410 7.71 -16.77 25.40
CA GLU A 410 8.61 -16.59 24.26
C GLU A 410 9.73 -15.56 24.53
N TRP A 411 9.52 -14.64 25.48
CA TRP A 411 10.42 -13.52 25.78
C TRP A 411 11.23 -13.77 27.04
N LYS A 412 12.51 -13.36 27.07
CA LYS A 412 13.27 -13.32 28.34
C LYS A 412 12.94 -12.07 29.14
N ASN A 413 13.16 -12.13 30.45
CA ASN A 413 12.96 -11.03 31.40
C ASN A 413 11.52 -10.45 31.41
N THR A 414 10.53 -11.30 31.15
CA THR A 414 9.09 -10.98 31.19
C THR A 414 8.42 -11.56 32.44
N LYS A 415 7.26 -10.98 32.76
CA LYS A 415 6.31 -11.53 33.71
C LYS A 415 4.88 -11.14 33.36
N VAL A 416 3.93 -12.01 33.67
CA VAL A 416 2.50 -11.73 33.55
C VAL A 416 2.02 -11.14 34.86
N ARG A 417 1.52 -9.90 34.82
CA ARG A 417 0.88 -9.25 35.97
C ARG A 417 -0.61 -9.12 35.74
N ASN A 418 -1.41 -9.49 36.73
CA ASN A 418 -2.81 -9.09 36.79
C ASN A 418 -2.89 -7.63 37.26
N ARG A 419 -3.51 -6.76 36.45
CA ARG A 419 -3.62 -5.31 36.65
C ARG A 419 -4.58 -4.93 37.78
N THR A 420 -5.53 -5.80 38.11
CA THR A 420 -6.55 -5.59 39.14
C THR A 420 -6.12 -6.09 40.51
N THR A 421 -5.37 -7.20 40.59
CA THR A 421 -4.88 -7.77 41.87
C THR A 421 -3.42 -7.43 42.17
N GLU A 422 -2.68 -6.88 41.21
CA GLU A 422 -1.21 -6.73 41.18
C GLU A 422 -0.43 -8.06 41.31
N GLU A 423 -1.11 -9.20 41.22
CA GLU A 423 -0.51 -10.53 41.33
C GLU A 423 0.36 -10.85 40.11
N ILE A 424 1.53 -11.46 40.36
CA ILE A 424 2.40 -11.97 39.32
C ILE A 424 2.08 -13.46 39.13
N LEU A 425 1.48 -13.77 37.98
CA LEU A 425 0.93 -15.10 37.67
C LEU A 425 2.00 -16.03 37.08
N TRP A 426 2.98 -15.43 36.40
CA TRP A 426 4.14 -16.10 35.80
C TRP A 426 5.30 -15.09 35.73
N ASP A 427 6.54 -15.51 35.99
CA ASP A 427 7.71 -14.63 36.06
C ASP A 427 9.00 -15.38 35.67
N ASN A 428 9.72 -14.89 34.65
CA ASN A 428 11.04 -15.40 34.28
C ASN A 428 12.18 -14.37 34.51
N THR A 429 11.89 -13.25 35.19
CA THR A 429 12.88 -12.21 35.56
C THR A 429 13.81 -12.64 36.71
N SER A 430 13.49 -13.73 37.39
CA SER A 430 14.30 -14.27 38.48
C SER A 430 15.64 -14.84 37.98
N SER A 431 16.74 -14.49 38.66
CA SER A 431 18.06 -15.08 38.41
C SER A 431 18.12 -16.61 38.58
N ASP A 432 17.15 -17.17 39.29
CA ASP A 432 17.04 -18.60 39.54
C ASP A 432 16.20 -19.32 38.46
N TYR A 433 15.59 -18.59 37.51
CA TYR A 433 14.87 -19.16 36.38
C TYR A 433 15.88 -19.74 35.37
N GLN A 434 15.88 -21.06 35.21
CA GLN A 434 16.85 -21.78 34.37
C GLN A 434 16.16 -22.33 33.12
N TYR A 435 16.41 -21.70 31.98
CA TYR A 435 16.01 -22.23 30.68
C TYR A 435 16.82 -23.49 30.35
N LEU A 436 16.16 -24.58 29.95
CA LEU A 436 16.84 -25.78 29.47
C LEU A 436 17.34 -25.55 28.04
N PHE A 437 18.63 -25.28 27.90
CA PHE A 437 19.27 -25.10 26.60
C PHE A 437 19.85 -26.41 26.06
N ASN A 438 19.33 -26.88 24.93
CA ASN A 438 19.77 -28.08 24.22
C ASN A 438 20.44 -27.70 22.89
N THR A 439 21.57 -28.32 22.58
CA THR A 439 22.15 -28.28 21.22
C THR A 439 21.94 -29.64 20.56
N SER A 440 21.38 -29.66 19.35
CA SER A 440 21.20 -30.87 18.54
C SER A 440 21.82 -30.70 17.15
N GLU A 441 22.12 -31.82 16.50
CA GLU A 441 22.69 -31.85 15.16
C GLU A 441 21.82 -32.72 14.25
N LEU A 442 21.30 -32.11 13.18
CA LEU A 442 20.59 -32.77 12.09
C LEU A 442 21.56 -32.86 10.91
N ALA A 443 22.36 -33.92 10.86
CA ALA A 443 23.43 -34.08 9.87
C ALA A 443 23.50 -35.50 9.30
N GLY A 444 23.59 -35.59 7.97
CA GLY A 444 23.87 -36.84 7.27
C GLY A 444 25.34 -37.00 6.88
N LYS A 445 25.67 -38.17 6.29
CA LYS A 445 26.98 -38.40 5.65
C LYS A 445 27.19 -37.58 4.37
N ASP A 446 26.11 -37.10 3.78
CA ASP A 446 26.05 -36.13 2.70
C ASP A 446 24.70 -35.39 2.76
N ARG A 447 24.59 -34.27 2.03
CA ARG A 447 23.41 -33.39 1.99
C ARG A 447 22.06 -34.09 1.78
N ILE A 448 22.00 -35.18 1.02
CA ILE A 448 20.75 -35.95 0.82
C ILE A 448 20.31 -36.60 2.15
N LYS A 449 21.28 -37.05 2.96
CA LYS A 449 20.99 -37.62 4.28
C LYS A 449 20.79 -36.54 5.34
N THR A 450 21.38 -35.34 5.20
CA THR A 450 21.00 -34.17 6.03
C THR A 450 19.52 -33.85 5.86
N ALA A 451 19.04 -33.75 4.61
CA ALA A 451 17.62 -33.51 4.29
C ALA A 451 16.69 -34.55 4.92
N ILE A 452 17.13 -35.82 4.96
CA ILE A 452 16.39 -36.93 5.58
C ILE A 452 16.37 -36.81 7.11
N GLU A 453 17.44 -36.37 7.77
CA GLU A 453 17.40 -36.11 9.23
C GLU A 453 16.53 -34.89 9.58
N VAL A 454 16.49 -33.85 8.73
CA VAL A 454 15.53 -32.74 8.86
C VAL A 454 14.08 -33.22 8.70
N SER A 455 13.80 -34.03 7.68
CA SER A 455 12.48 -34.67 7.46
C SER A 455 12.02 -35.52 8.65
N LYS A 456 12.94 -36.23 9.31
CA LYS A 456 12.65 -36.97 10.56
C LYS A 456 12.42 -36.06 11.76
N SER A 457 13.09 -34.91 11.85
CA SER A 457 12.83 -33.92 12.91
C SER A 457 11.41 -33.36 12.79
N LEU A 458 10.98 -33.05 11.56
CA LEU A 458 9.63 -32.55 11.26
C LEU A 458 8.54 -33.61 11.41
N TYR A 459 8.80 -34.84 11.00
CA TYR A 459 7.80 -35.92 11.00
C TYR A 459 8.40 -37.22 11.55
N PRO A 460 8.61 -37.37 12.88
CA PRO A 460 9.29 -38.54 13.45
C PRO A 460 8.64 -39.89 13.11
N ASN A 461 7.31 -39.93 13.02
CA ASN A 461 6.51 -41.14 12.73
C ASN A 461 6.00 -41.20 11.28
N GLY A 462 6.47 -40.28 10.42
CA GLY A 462 5.88 -39.97 9.12
C GLY A 462 4.74 -38.96 9.25
N PHE A 463 3.99 -38.74 8.16
CA PHE A 463 2.78 -37.93 8.22
C PHE A 463 1.67 -38.67 8.99
N ASP A 464 0.85 -37.88 9.68
CA ASP A 464 -0.45 -38.27 10.24
C ASP A 464 -1.59 -37.93 9.25
N GLY A 465 -2.77 -38.50 9.45
CA GLY A 465 -3.94 -38.28 8.58
C GLY A 465 -3.94 -39.03 7.24
N ASP A 466 -5.08 -39.00 6.56
CA ASP A 466 -5.31 -39.67 5.26
C ASP A 466 -5.10 -38.73 4.04
N ASP A 467 -4.85 -37.45 4.28
CA ASP A 467 -4.80 -36.33 3.31
C ASP A 467 -3.62 -36.36 2.30
N GLU A 468 -3.39 -35.26 1.58
CA GLU A 468 -2.28 -35.16 0.62
C GLU A 468 -0.93 -35.06 1.38
N ARG A 469 -0.12 -36.13 1.28
CA ARG A 469 1.16 -36.28 1.97
C ARG A 469 2.28 -35.95 0.99
N THR A 470 2.45 -34.65 0.79
CA THR A 470 3.32 -34.06 -0.23
C THR A 470 4.75 -33.86 0.27
N VAL A 471 5.72 -34.16 -0.59
CA VAL A 471 7.15 -33.91 -0.36
C VAL A 471 7.72 -33.06 -1.48
N VAL A 472 8.46 -32.01 -1.14
CA VAL A 472 9.16 -31.16 -2.11
C VAL A 472 10.50 -31.82 -2.44
N LEU A 473 10.84 -31.96 -3.72
CA LEU A 473 12.10 -32.57 -4.15
C LEU A 473 12.92 -31.59 -5.00
N ALA A 474 14.00 -31.09 -4.41
CA ALA A 474 14.97 -30.21 -5.07
C ALA A 474 16.24 -30.96 -5.48
N THR A 475 17.03 -30.35 -6.37
CA THR A 475 18.32 -30.89 -6.76
C THR A 475 19.40 -30.62 -5.71
N ALA A 476 20.23 -31.62 -5.46
CA ALA A 476 21.29 -31.58 -4.47
C ALA A 476 22.53 -30.77 -4.92
N PHE A 477 22.57 -30.22 -6.14
CA PHE A 477 23.77 -29.58 -6.70
C PHE A 477 23.60 -28.13 -7.21
N GLU A 478 22.44 -27.73 -7.72
CA GLU A 478 22.12 -26.35 -8.15
C GLU A 478 21.10 -25.67 -7.22
N PHE A 479 21.24 -24.37 -6.98
CA PHE A 479 20.46 -23.64 -5.98
C PHE A 479 19.21 -22.92 -6.52
N ALA A 480 19.26 -22.41 -7.76
CA ALA A 480 18.38 -21.32 -8.18
C ALA A 480 16.90 -21.74 -8.26
N ASP A 481 16.63 -22.89 -8.90
CA ASP A 481 15.29 -23.48 -9.01
C ASP A 481 14.73 -23.93 -7.64
N ALA A 482 15.50 -23.82 -6.54
CA ALA A 482 15.17 -24.33 -5.22
C ALA A 482 15.04 -23.26 -4.13
N LEU A 483 15.40 -21.98 -4.36
CA LEU A 483 15.34 -20.95 -3.31
C LEU A 483 13.91 -20.69 -2.78
N SER A 484 12.89 -20.79 -3.63
CA SER A 484 11.47 -20.71 -3.23
C SER A 484 10.90 -22.04 -2.66
N ALA A 485 11.72 -23.07 -2.45
CA ALA A 485 11.24 -24.34 -1.90
C ALA A 485 10.74 -24.21 -0.44
N GLY A 486 11.27 -23.25 0.33
CA GLY A 486 10.80 -22.93 1.68
C GLY A 486 9.34 -22.45 1.70
N PRO A 487 9.02 -21.30 1.06
CA PRO A 487 7.63 -20.83 0.93
C PRO A 487 6.68 -21.87 0.34
N LEU A 488 7.08 -22.58 -0.72
CA LEU A 488 6.25 -23.63 -1.31
C LEU A 488 6.07 -24.83 -0.36
N ALA A 489 7.07 -25.16 0.47
CA ALA A 489 6.93 -26.20 1.48
C ALA A 489 5.93 -25.78 2.57
N ALA A 490 5.91 -24.51 2.98
CA ALA A 490 4.93 -23.97 3.92
C ALA A 490 3.50 -24.10 3.36
N GLU A 491 3.27 -23.54 2.16
CA GLU A 491 2.01 -23.64 1.39
C GLU A 491 1.48 -25.09 1.30
N LEU A 492 2.37 -26.04 0.99
CA LEU A 492 2.05 -27.46 0.85
C LEU A 492 1.96 -28.20 2.21
N GLY A 493 1.40 -27.54 3.24
CA GLY A 493 1.17 -28.15 4.56
C GLY A 493 2.44 -28.46 5.34
N ASN A 494 3.45 -27.60 5.24
CA ASN A 494 4.80 -27.79 5.81
C ASN A 494 5.53 -29.05 5.27
N ALA A 495 5.41 -29.32 3.97
CA ALA A 495 6.03 -30.45 3.29
C ALA A 495 7.56 -30.54 3.50
N PRO A 496 8.13 -31.72 3.80
CA PRO A 496 9.58 -31.88 3.86
C PRO A 496 10.26 -31.57 2.53
N ILE A 497 11.36 -30.83 2.57
CA ILE A 497 12.25 -30.61 1.43
C ILE A 497 13.30 -31.72 1.43
N LEU A 498 13.19 -32.66 0.49
CA LEU A 498 14.21 -33.66 0.21
C LEU A 498 15.10 -33.24 -0.96
N LEU A 499 16.32 -33.78 -0.99
CA LEU A 499 17.31 -33.52 -2.02
C LEU A 499 17.64 -34.80 -2.79
N ASN A 500 17.78 -34.71 -4.11
CA ASN A 500 18.23 -35.83 -4.94
C ASN A 500 19.28 -35.43 -5.99
N ARG A 501 19.93 -36.42 -6.59
CA ARG A 501 20.84 -36.22 -7.73
C ARG A 501 20.06 -35.92 -9.01
N ASP A 502 20.74 -35.30 -9.96
CA ASP A 502 20.30 -35.08 -11.33
C ASP A 502 20.10 -36.43 -12.09
N ASP A 503 21.06 -37.35 -11.94
CA ASP A 503 21.26 -38.49 -12.84
C ASP A 503 20.54 -39.79 -12.44
N ARG A 504 20.15 -39.92 -11.16
CA ARG A 504 19.58 -41.13 -10.57
C ARG A 504 18.86 -40.84 -9.25
N LEU A 505 17.85 -41.65 -8.94
CA LEU A 505 17.22 -41.63 -7.62
C LEU A 505 18.17 -42.24 -6.58
N ASP A 506 18.39 -41.57 -5.45
CA ASP A 506 19.14 -42.12 -4.32
C ASP A 506 18.20 -43.04 -3.51
N PRO A 507 18.56 -44.31 -3.25
CA PRO A 507 17.72 -45.22 -2.48
C PRO A 507 17.33 -44.71 -1.09
N ALA A 508 18.12 -43.82 -0.48
CA ALA A 508 17.78 -43.20 0.79
C ALA A 508 16.52 -42.32 0.70
N VAL A 509 16.30 -41.64 -0.42
CA VAL A 509 15.08 -40.85 -0.68
C VAL A 509 13.87 -41.77 -0.80
N VAL A 510 14.01 -42.93 -1.46
CA VAL A 510 12.93 -43.92 -1.60
C VAL A 510 12.50 -44.50 -0.25
N GLU A 511 13.46 -44.82 0.64
CA GLU A 511 13.12 -45.29 1.99
C GLU A 511 12.52 -44.19 2.87
N GLU A 512 12.94 -42.92 2.71
CA GLU A 512 12.33 -41.80 3.44
C GLU A 512 10.89 -41.50 2.97
N LEU A 513 10.61 -41.53 1.66
CA LEU A 513 9.24 -41.41 1.13
C LEU A 513 8.31 -42.50 1.70
N LYS A 514 8.81 -43.74 1.80
CA LYS A 514 8.08 -44.85 2.46
C LYS A 514 7.86 -44.60 3.96
N ARG A 515 8.87 -44.10 4.67
CA ARG A 515 8.80 -43.78 6.11
C ARG A 515 7.77 -42.68 6.38
N LEU A 516 7.76 -41.65 5.55
CA LEU A 516 6.77 -40.57 5.55
C LEU A 516 5.36 -41.06 5.21
N LYS A 517 5.23 -42.15 4.44
CA LYS A 517 3.99 -42.59 3.75
C LYS A 517 3.53 -41.56 2.71
N ALA A 518 4.49 -40.83 2.11
CA ALA A 518 4.22 -39.81 1.10
C ALA A 518 3.44 -40.40 -0.08
N ASN A 519 2.45 -39.66 -0.58
CA ASN A 519 1.64 -40.06 -1.74
C ASN A 519 1.87 -39.16 -2.97
N LYS A 520 2.50 -38.00 -2.78
CA LYS A 520 2.86 -37.03 -3.83
C LYS A 520 4.27 -36.47 -3.64
N VAL A 521 4.98 -36.25 -4.73
CA VAL A 521 6.24 -35.51 -4.79
C VAL A 521 6.11 -34.37 -5.79
N VAL A 522 6.51 -33.16 -5.38
CA VAL A 522 6.62 -31.98 -6.26
C VAL A 522 8.10 -31.77 -6.56
N ILE A 523 8.52 -32.05 -7.80
CA ILE A 523 9.88 -31.80 -8.27
C ILE A 523 10.05 -30.34 -8.64
N LEU A 524 11.09 -29.70 -8.12
CA LEU A 524 11.44 -28.33 -8.48
C LEU A 524 12.54 -28.29 -9.53
N GLY A 525 12.37 -27.42 -10.52
CA GLY A 525 13.36 -27.14 -11.54
C GLY A 525 13.30 -28.03 -12.76
N GLY A 526 14.05 -27.63 -13.79
CA GLY A 526 14.04 -28.28 -15.11
C GLY A 526 14.62 -29.70 -15.12
N THR A 527 14.57 -30.34 -16.28
CA THR A 527 15.15 -31.69 -16.47
C THR A 527 16.68 -31.74 -16.32
N ASN A 528 17.35 -30.58 -16.29
CA ASN A 528 18.76 -30.45 -15.91
C ASN A 528 18.98 -30.52 -14.39
N ALA A 529 18.01 -30.07 -13.58
CA ALA A 529 18.09 -30.11 -12.11
C ALA A 529 17.81 -31.54 -11.60
N ILE A 530 16.72 -32.14 -12.08
CA ILE A 530 16.31 -33.52 -11.82
C ILE A 530 15.83 -34.13 -13.14
N SER A 531 16.51 -35.15 -13.66
CA SER A 531 16.21 -35.69 -15.00
C SER A 531 14.86 -36.43 -15.09
N GLU A 532 14.33 -36.53 -16.32
CA GLU A 532 13.11 -37.31 -16.62
C GLU A 532 13.22 -38.78 -16.16
N LYS A 533 14.44 -39.34 -16.19
CA LYS A 533 14.71 -40.69 -15.67
C LYS A 533 14.37 -40.78 -14.18
N VAL A 534 14.79 -39.81 -13.37
CA VAL A 534 14.50 -39.76 -11.92
C VAL A 534 13.00 -39.56 -11.69
N GLN A 535 12.36 -38.67 -12.46
CA GLN A 535 10.91 -38.47 -12.40
C GLN A 535 10.14 -39.76 -12.72
N ASN A 536 10.50 -40.47 -13.78
CA ASN A 536 9.87 -41.73 -14.16
C ASN A 536 10.11 -42.85 -13.13
N GLU A 537 11.25 -42.84 -12.43
CA GLU A 537 11.56 -43.76 -11.33
C GLU A 537 10.68 -43.46 -10.09
N LEU A 538 10.55 -42.18 -9.72
CA LEU A 538 9.66 -41.69 -8.65
C LEU A 538 8.17 -42.00 -8.93
N SER A 539 7.71 -41.86 -10.17
CA SER A 539 6.34 -42.18 -10.59
C SER A 539 5.97 -43.67 -10.45
N SER A 540 6.93 -44.54 -10.12
CA SER A 540 6.66 -45.94 -9.75
C SER A 540 6.39 -46.14 -8.24
N HIS A 541 6.49 -45.08 -7.44
CA HIS A 541 6.33 -45.09 -5.99
C HIS A 541 5.23 -44.14 -5.49
N VAL A 542 5.09 -42.96 -6.10
CA VAL A 542 4.20 -41.87 -5.68
C VAL A 542 3.61 -41.14 -6.89
N SER A 543 2.60 -40.30 -6.68
CA SER A 543 2.24 -39.27 -7.67
C SER A 543 3.39 -38.27 -7.82
N VAL A 544 3.67 -37.79 -9.04
CA VAL A 544 4.78 -36.85 -9.28
C VAL A 544 4.33 -35.67 -10.13
N GLU A 545 4.47 -34.48 -9.56
CA GLU A 545 4.33 -33.19 -10.23
C GLU A 545 5.72 -32.58 -10.48
N ARG A 546 5.84 -31.69 -11.47
CA ARG A 546 7.04 -30.85 -11.65
C ARG A 546 6.63 -29.41 -11.85
N ILE A 547 7.31 -28.50 -11.16
CA ILE A 547 7.22 -27.05 -11.37
C ILE A 547 8.57 -26.59 -11.95
N SER A 548 8.55 -26.06 -13.18
CA SER A 548 9.76 -25.68 -13.91
C SER A 548 9.45 -24.76 -15.09
N GLY A 549 10.24 -23.70 -15.25
CA GLY A 549 10.17 -22.78 -16.37
C GLY A 549 11.26 -23.00 -17.42
N LYS A 550 11.36 -22.04 -18.35
CA LYS A 550 12.36 -22.00 -19.44
C LYS A 550 13.80 -21.76 -18.95
N ASP A 551 13.92 -21.15 -17.77
CA ASP A 551 15.15 -20.75 -17.07
C ASP A 551 14.88 -20.66 -15.56
N ARG A 552 15.84 -20.18 -14.77
CA ARG A 552 15.73 -20.09 -13.29
C ARG A 552 14.75 -19.02 -12.79
N ILE A 553 14.62 -17.90 -13.50
CA ILE A 553 13.70 -16.81 -13.12
C ILE A 553 12.26 -17.25 -13.42
N GLN A 554 12.04 -17.85 -14.60
CA GLN A 554 10.75 -18.46 -14.89
C GLN A 554 10.44 -19.58 -13.90
N SER A 555 11.36 -20.51 -13.61
CA SER A 555 11.10 -21.60 -12.64
C SER A 555 10.73 -21.09 -11.25
N ASN A 556 11.39 -20.03 -10.80
CA ASN A 556 11.07 -19.31 -9.58
C ASN A 556 9.66 -18.68 -9.63
N LEU A 557 9.28 -18.03 -10.73
CA LEU A 557 7.96 -17.43 -10.91
C LEU A 557 6.84 -18.48 -10.98
N GLU A 558 7.03 -19.62 -11.67
CA GLU A 558 6.08 -20.75 -11.70
C GLU A 558 5.85 -21.35 -10.29
N ILE A 559 6.85 -21.27 -9.39
CA ILE A 559 6.71 -21.66 -7.98
C ILE A 559 5.93 -20.60 -7.21
N ASN A 560 6.29 -19.32 -7.35
CA ASN A 560 5.63 -18.22 -6.63
C ASN A 560 4.14 -18.07 -7.02
N GLN A 561 3.76 -18.45 -8.24
CA GLN A 561 2.36 -18.54 -8.69
C GLN A 561 1.54 -19.67 -8.04
N ARG A 562 2.15 -20.50 -7.18
CA ARG A 562 1.43 -21.49 -6.35
C ARG A 562 1.17 -21.03 -4.93
N LEU A 563 1.73 -19.89 -4.51
CA LEU A 563 1.58 -19.36 -3.16
C LEU A 563 0.28 -18.56 -3.06
N SER A 564 -0.46 -18.77 -1.99
CA SER A 564 -1.64 -17.96 -1.63
C SER A 564 -1.24 -16.76 -0.77
N ASP A 565 -2.07 -15.71 -0.79
CA ASP A 565 -2.08 -14.57 0.14
C ASP A 565 -0.73 -13.92 0.48
N VAL A 566 0.17 -13.86 -0.52
CA VAL A 566 1.52 -13.29 -0.41
C VAL A 566 1.48 -11.76 -0.25
N GLU A 567 1.55 -11.27 0.98
CA GLU A 567 1.58 -9.83 1.30
C GLU A 567 2.94 -9.15 1.01
N GLY A 568 4.04 -9.88 1.18
CA GLY A 568 5.41 -9.36 1.01
C GLY A 568 6.33 -10.30 0.23
N VAL A 569 7.38 -9.74 -0.36
CA VAL A 569 8.27 -10.45 -1.27
C VAL A 569 9.73 -10.03 -1.14
N PHE A 570 10.62 -11.01 -1.07
CA PHE A 570 12.06 -10.79 -1.19
C PHE A 570 12.50 -10.75 -2.65
N VAL A 571 13.31 -9.77 -3.04
CA VAL A 571 13.95 -9.71 -4.37
C VAL A 571 15.43 -10.05 -4.24
N ALA A 572 15.87 -11.10 -4.93
CA ALA A 572 17.23 -11.62 -4.81
C ALA A 572 17.89 -11.93 -6.15
N SER A 573 19.22 -11.99 -6.17
CA SER A 573 19.99 -12.20 -7.40
C SER A 573 19.85 -13.63 -7.93
N SER A 574 19.45 -13.77 -9.20
CA SER A 574 19.36 -15.04 -9.93
C SER A 574 20.70 -15.80 -9.97
N THR A 575 21.82 -15.08 -9.80
CA THR A 575 23.19 -15.62 -9.90
C THR A 575 23.89 -15.82 -8.56
N SER A 576 23.40 -15.21 -7.47
CA SER A 576 24.05 -15.22 -6.15
C SER A 576 23.12 -15.75 -5.05
N PHE A 577 23.29 -17.02 -4.70
CA PHE A 577 22.52 -17.68 -3.64
C PHE A 577 22.66 -17.15 -2.19
N PRO A 578 23.83 -16.64 -1.72
CA PRO A 578 24.07 -16.49 -0.28
C PRO A 578 23.12 -15.53 0.43
N ASP A 579 22.77 -14.43 -0.23
CA ASP A 579 21.90 -13.38 0.28
C ASP A 579 20.41 -13.81 0.30
N ALA A 580 20.03 -14.77 -0.56
CA ALA A 580 18.67 -15.32 -0.65
C ALA A 580 18.40 -16.53 0.28
N LEU A 581 19.46 -17.13 0.82
CA LEU A 581 19.41 -18.48 1.39
C LEU A 581 18.77 -18.53 2.78
N GLU A 582 19.05 -17.52 3.62
CA GLU A 582 18.39 -17.38 4.92
C GLU A 582 16.97 -16.84 4.77
N ALA A 583 16.73 -15.89 3.86
CA ALA A 583 15.41 -15.39 3.56
C ALA A 583 14.42 -16.49 3.13
N SER A 584 14.88 -17.63 2.58
CA SER A 584 14.04 -18.82 2.35
C SER A 584 13.36 -19.34 3.63
N SER A 585 13.99 -19.14 4.79
CA SER A 585 13.47 -19.49 6.11
C SER A 585 12.51 -18.43 6.67
N VAL A 586 12.84 -17.15 6.53
CA VAL A 586 11.97 -16.03 6.94
C VAL A 586 10.70 -16.00 6.10
N ALA A 587 10.82 -16.23 4.80
CA ALA A 587 9.72 -16.25 3.86
C ALA A 587 8.76 -17.41 4.13
N ALA A 588 9.30 -18.61 4.39
CA ALA A 588 8.50 -19.77 4.76
C ALA A 588 7.80 -19.63 6.11
N ALA A 589 8.37 -18.85 7.05
CA ALA A 589 7.79 -18.60 8.37
C ALA A 589 6.69 -17.52 8.39
N ASN A 590 6.60 -16.67 7.37
CA ASN A 590 5.72 -15.49 7.35
C ASN A 590 4.88 -15.34 6.06
N GLY A 591 4.83 -16.35 5.19
CA GLY A 591 4.01 -16.33 3.96
C GLY A 591 4.56 -15.44 2.83
N TRP A 592 5.82 -14.99 2.92
CA TRP A 592 6.43 -14.18 1.86
C TRP A 592 6.91 -15.04 0.69
N ALA A 593 6.98 -14.45 -0.50
CA ALA A 593 7.63 -15.07 -1.66
C ALA A 593 9.11 -14.67 -1.77
N ILE A 594 9.86 -15.37 -2.62
CA ILE A 594 11.20 -14.96 -3.09
C ILE A 594 11.15 -14.86 -4.61
N VAL A 595 11.44 -13.70 -5.18
CA VAL A 595 11.54 -13.49 -6.63
C VAL A 595 12.99 -13.29 -7.04
N LEU A 596 13.43 -13.99 -8.08
CA LEU A 596 14.76 -13.87 -8.64
C LEU A 596 14.82 -12.80 -9.75
N THR A 597 15.84 -11.95 -9.70
CA THR A 597 16.14 -10.94 -10.73
C THR A 597 17.58 -11.07 -11.23
N ASP A 598 17.86 -10.66 -12.47
CA ASP A 598 19.24 -10.43 -12.90
C ASP A 598 19.75 -9.10 -12.30
N GLN A 599 21.08 -8.93 -12.22
CA GLN A 599 21.70 -7.84 -11.48
C GLN A 599 21.20 -6.45 -11.92
N GLU A 600 21.16 -6.19 -13.23
CA GLU A 600 20.84 -4.90 -13.84
C GLU A 600 19.37 -4.80 -14.29
N LYS A 601 18.59 -5.89 -14.22
CA LYS A 601 17.23 -5.92 -14.77
C LYS A 601 16.33 -7.02 -14.21
N MET A 602 15.06 -6.63 -13.96
CA MET A 602 13.93 -7.51 -13.67
C MET A 602 13.03 -7.72 -14.92
N THR A 603 12.24 -8.81 -14.95
CA THR A 603 11.25 -9.05 -16.03
C THR A 603 9.89 -8.43 -15.69
N GLU A 604 9.10 -8.05 -16.70
CA GLU A 604 7.77 -7.44 -16.48
C GLU A 604 6.81 -8.41 -15.78
N GLU A 605 6.91 -9.72 -16.04
CA GLU A 605 6.09 -10.74 -15.35
C GLU A 605 6.46 -10.83 -13.85
N SER A 606 7.73 -10.60 -13.52
CA SER A 606 8.22 -10.57 -12.14
C SER A 606 7.81 -9.27 -11.44
N LEU A 607 7.89 -8.12 -12.12
CA LEU A 607 7.37 -6.83 -11.62
C LEU A 607 5.85 -6.88 -11.42
N GLN A 608 5.10 -7.53 -12.30
CA GLN A 608 3.66 -7.71 -12.17
C GLN A 608 3.29 -8.57 -10.95
N PHE A 609 4.09 -9.58 -10.61
CA PHE A 609 3.88 -10.37 -9.38
C PHE A 609 4.14 -9.57 -8.09
N LEU A 610 5.05 -8.58 -8.14
CA LEU A 610 5.40 -7.72 -7.02
C LEU A 610 4.39 -6.58 -6.78
N HIS A 611 3.74 -6.09 -7.83
CA HIS A 611 2.94 -4.87 -7.79
C HIS A 611 1.95 -4.83 -6.61
N GLY A 612 2.10 -3.81 -5.75
CA GLY A 612 1.21 -3.56 -4.62
C GLY A 612 1.57 -4.27 -3.30
N LYS A 613 2.64 -5.06 -3.29
CA LYS A 613 3.17 -5.78 -2.10
C LYS A 613 4.34 -5.04 -1.44
N GLU A 614 4.70 -5.45 -0.24
CA GLU A 614 5.94 -5.04 0.43
C GLU A 614 7.15 -5.75 -0.20
N VAL A 615 8.30 -5.06 -0.33
CA VAL A 615 9.46 -5.54 -1.08
C VAL A 615 10.77 -5.38 -0.31
N ALA A 616 11.44 -6.49 -0.03
CA ALA A 616 12.77 -6.52 0.59
C ALA A 616 13.85 -6.99 -0.41
N ILE A 617 14.69 -6.06 -0.87
CA ILE A 617 15.83 -6.35 -1.76
C ILE A 617 16.98 -6.93 -0.93
N LEU A 618 17.46 -8.12 -1.30
CA LEU A 618 18.50 -8.84 -0.59
C LEU A 618 19.88 -8.66 -1.24
N GLY A 619 20.81 -8.12 -0.45
CA GLY A 619 22.18 -7.87 -0.86
C GLY A 619 22.42 -6.49 -1.47
N GLY A 620 23.70 -6.13 -1.59
CA GLY A 620 24.14 -4.81 -2.06
C GLY A 620 23.97 -4.60 -3.57
N THR A 621 24.27 -3.37 -4.00
CA THR A 621 24.11 -2.91 -5.40
C THR A 621 24.98 -3.68 -6.43
N ALA A 622 25.95 -4.46 -5.95
CA ALA A 622 26.76 -5.38 -6.74
C ALA A 622 26.08 -6.73 -7.09
N VAL A 623 24.89 -7.05 -6.55
CA VAL A 623 24.13 -8.28 -6.88
C VAL A 623 22.69 -8.04 -7.34
N VAL A 624 22.09 -6.92 -6.93
CA VAL A 624 20.84 -6.34 -7.45
C VAL A 624 21.05 -4.82 -7.47
N SER A 625 21.06 -4.18 -8.65
CA SER A 625 21.58 -2.81 -8.81
C SER A 625 20.67 -1.70 -8.28
N GLU A 626 21.12 -0.45 -8.39
CA GLU A 626 20.35 0.74 -8.00
C GLU A 626 19.19 0.97 -8.98
N GLU A 627 19.39 0.72 -10.29
CA GLU A 627 18.36 0.84 -11.31
C GLU A 627 17.20 -0.17 -11.12
N VAL A 628 17.48 -1.35 -10.55
CA VAL A 628 16.44 -2.33 -10.17
C VAL A 628 15.66 -1.83 -8.94
N GLU A 629 16.33 -1.20 -7.97
CA GLU A 629 15.69 -0.60 -6.79
C GLU A 629 14.82 0.62 -7.17
N GLU A 630 15.32 1.50 -8.04
CA GLU A 630 14.53 2.59 -8.63
C GLU A 630 13.28 2.05 -9.36
N THR A 631 13.45 1.02 -10.19
CA THR A 631 12.32 0.36 -10.89
C THR A 631 11.29 -0.21 -9.90
N LEU A 632 11.73 -0.76 -8.76
CA LEU A 632 10.82 -1.27 -7.73
C LEU A 632 10.09 -0.13 -7.01
N ILE A 633 10.79 0.96 -6.67
CA ILE A 633 10.22 2.16 -6.05
C ILE A 633 9.17 2.81 -6.96
N GLU A 634 9.43 2.91 -8.27
CA GLU A 634 8.47 3.42 -9.27
C GLU A 634 7.20 2.57 -9.41
N ARG A 635 7.30 1.24 -9.19
CA ARG A 635 6.20 0.29 -9.41
C ARG A 635 5.39 -0.05 -8.16
N ASN A 636 6.01 0.01 -6.98
CA ASN A 636 5.39 -0.36 -5.70
C ASN A 636 5.17 0.82 -4.74
N GLY A 637 5.88 1.95 -4.93
CA GLY A 637 5.91 3.08 -4.01
C GLY A 637 7.08 2.98 -3.02
N GLY A 638 7.76 4.11 -2.78
CA GLY A 638 9.01 4.13 -2.00
C GLY A 638 8.89 3.67 -0.55
N ASP A 639 7.74 3.91 0.09
CA ASP A 639 7.49 3.48 1.48
C ASP A 639 7.41 1.95 1.64
N ARG A 640 7.37 1.20 0.53
CA ARG A 640 7.20 -0.26 0.46
C ARG A 640 8.44 -1.03 -0.03
N VAL A 641 9.56 -0.33 -0.23
CA VAL A 641 10.79 -0.92 -0.77
C VAL A 641 11.94 -0.66 0.19
N VAL A 642 12.54 -1.74 0.71
CA VAL A 642 13.71 -1.70 1.59
C VAL A 642 14.84 -2.57 1.05
N ARG A 643 16.09 -2.14 1.21
CA ARG A 643 17.28 -2.96 0.91
C ARG A 643 17.93 -3.47 2.20
N LEU A 644 17.97 -4.79 2.34
CA LEU A 644 18.61 -5.49 3.45
C LEU A 644 19.96 -6.03 2.95
N SER A 645 21.07 -5.46 3.43
CA SER A 645 22.40 -5.77 2.91
C SER A 645 23.53 -5.44 3.90
N GLY A 646 24.66 -6.14 3.77
CA GLY A 646 25.90 -5.83 4.46
C GLY A 646 27.12 -6.03 3.56
N ILE A 647 28.35 -5.93 4.09
CA ILE A 647 29.57 -6.00 3.25
C ILE A 647 29.88 -7.43 2.77
N ASN A 648 29.18 -8.42 3.32
CA ASN A 648 29.22 -9.83 2.94
C ASN A 648 27.92 -10.54 3.39
N ARG A 649 27.71 -11.76 2.88
CA ARG A 649 26.51 -12.60 3.13
C ARG A 649 26.11 -12.73 4.61
N TYR A 650 27.05 -12.74 5.54
CA TYR A 650 26.77 -12.93 6.96
C TYR A 650 26.16 -11.66 7.59
N GLU A 651 26.47 -10.50 7.02
CA GLU A 651 25.90 -9.21 7.41
C GLU A 651 24.58 -8.94 6.69
N THR A 652 24.39 -9.44 5.46
CA THR A 652 23.05 -9.52 4.85
C THR A 652 22.11 -10.33 5.74
N VAL A 653 22.52 -11.52 6.20
CA VAL A 653 21.76 -12.35 7.16
C VAL A 653 21.48 -11.60 8.47
N ALA A 654 22.47 -10.89 9.02
CA ALA A 654 22.27 -10.07 10.22
C ALA A 654 21.19 -8.99 10.01
N ALA A 655 21.17 -8.36 8.83
CA ALA A 655 20.18 -7.35 8.46
C ALA A 655 18.78 -7.94 8.22
N THR A 656 18.65 -9.12 7.58
CA THR A 656 17.34 -9.78 7.44
C THR A 656 16.76 -10.14 8.81
N ILE A 657 17.55 -10.79 9.66
CA ILE A 657 17.09 -11.23 10.98
C ILE A 657 16.77 -10.04 11.89
N ASP A 658 17.49 -8.92 11.78
CA ASP A 658 17.15 -7.69 12.53
C ASP A 658 15.89 -7.00 11.96
N TYR A 659 15.61 -7.07 10.66
CA TYR A 659 14.37 -6.50 10.11
C TYR A 659 13.13 -7.29 10.57
N PHE A 660 13.14 -8.61 10.43
CA PHE A 660 12.03 -9.51 10.79
C PHE A 660 12.10 -10.01 12.25
N LYS A 661 12.76 -9.25 13.14
CA LYS A 661 13.16 -9.74 14.47
C LYS A 661 11.99 -10.06 15.42
N ASP A 662 10.86 -9.41 15.23
CA ASP A 662 9.65 -9.60 16.04
C ASP A 662 8.69 -10.63 15.42
N ASP A 663 8.80 -10.89 14.11
CA ASP A 663 8.07 -11.95 13.39
C ASP A 663 8.72 -13.34 13.54
N MET A 664 10.06 -13.35 13.67
CA MET A 664 10.91 -14.54 13.77
C MET A 664 11.20 -14.94 15.23
N ARG A 665 10.23 -14.78 16.14
CA ARG A 665 10.34 -15.20 17.54
C ARG A 665 10.13 -16.70 17.68
N SER A 666 11.03 -17.37 18.40
CA SER A 666 11.03 -18.82 18.55
C SER A 666 11.87 -19.28 19.75
N ASN A 667 11.48 -20.41 20.33
CA ASN A 667 12.33 -21.13 21.29
C ASN A 667 13.49 -21.89 20.62
N THR A 668 13.59 -21.82 19.29
CA THR A 668 14.57 -22.56 18.49
C THR A 668 15.35 -21.61 17.59
N MET A 669 16.69 -21.76 17.57
CA MET A 669 17.59 -21.13 16.62
C MET A 669 18.14 -22.20 15.68
N LEU A 670 18.12 -21.95 14.36
CA LEU A 670 18.72 -22.84 13.36
C LEU A 670 20.09 -22.30 12.93
N VAL A 671 21.06 -23.17 12.73
CA VAL A 671 22.39 -22.80 12.22
C VAL A 671 22.82 -23.71 11.09
N ALA A 672 23.31 -23.13 9.99
CA ALA A 672 23.84 -23.87 8.86
C ALA A 672 25.10 -23.22 8.27
N THR A 673 25.86 -23.97 7.47
CA THR A 673 27.08 -23.47 6.81
C THR A 673 26.75 -22.54 5.63
N GLY A 674 27.01 -21.24 5.76
CA GLY A 674 26.87 -20.26 4.67
C GLY A 674 27.91 -20.43 3.52
N ARG A 675 28.82 -21.40 3.63
CA ARG A 675 29.79 -21.77 2.58
C ARG A 675 29.14 -22.54 1.40
N ASN A 676 27.94 -23.09 1.58
CA ASN A 676 27.14 -23.72 0.53
C ASN A 676 25.63 -23.45 0.77
N TYR A 677 24.74 -24.07 -0.01
CA TYR A 677 23.28 -23.89 0.11
C TYR A 677 22.46 -25.09 0.62
N PRO A 678 22.78 -26.39 0.37
CA PRO A 678 21.77 -27.44 0.50
C PRO A 678 21.27 -27.73 1.92
N ASP A 679 22.15 -27.70 2.92
CA ASP A 679 21.77 -28.01 4.30
C ASP A 679 20.91 -26.87 4.90
N ALA A 680 21.27 -25.61 4.57
CA ALA A 680 20.50 -24.41 4.93
C ALA A 680 19.12 -24.39 4.25
N LEU A 681 19.05 -24.74 2.97
CA LEU A 681 17.80 -24.80 2.21
C LEU A 681 16.77 -25.73 2.89
N THR A 682 17.19 -26.91 3.35
CA THR A 682 16.26 -27.85 3.98
C THR A 682 15.77 -27.37 5.36
N ALA A 683 16.52 -26.47 6.01
CA ALA A 683 16.14 -25.90 7.30
C ALA A 683 14.90 -24.98 7.22
N SER A 684 14.61 -24.38 6.06
CA SER A 684 13.43 -23.51 5.87
C SER A 684 12.10 -24.18 6.22
N ALA A 685 11.97 -25.50 6.00
CA ALA A 685 10.79 -26.29 6.38
C ALA A 685 10.66 -26.51 7.91
N ILE A 686 11.70 -26.21 8.70
CA ILE A 686 11.64 -26.09 10.17
C ILE A 686 11.17 -24.69 10.55
N SER A 687 11.73 -23.65 9.94
CA SER A 687 11.31 -22.25 10.16
C SER A 687 9.82 -22.04 9.87
N ALA A 688 9.31 -22.62 8.78
CA ALA A 688 7.88 -22.63 8.42
C ALA A 688 6.95 -23.08 9.57
N ARG A 689 7.39 -24.03 10.40
CA ARG A 689 6.60 -24.55 11.53
C ARG A 689 6.85 -23.82 12.85
N THR A 690 8.04 -23.26 13.02
CA THR A 690 8.57 -22.88 14.34
C THR A 690 8.92 -21.41 14.47
N LYS A 691 8.80 -20.63 13.39
CA LYS A 691 9.33 -19.25 13.25
C LYS A 691 10.82 -19.11 13.60
N ALA A 692 11.56 -20.22 13.65
CA ALA A 692 12.97 -20.25 14.01
C ALA A 692 13.85 -19.59 12.93
N PRO A 693 14.61 -18.53 13.25
CA PRO A 693 15.53 -17.91 12.29
C PRO A 693 16.72 -18.83 11.98
N LEU A 694 17.31 -18.63 10.80
CA LEU A 694 18.42 -19.44 10.28
C LEU A 694 19.70 -18.61 10.14
N VAL A 695 20.62 -18.77 11.10
CA VAL A 695 21.92 -18.11 11.03
C VAL A 695 22.90 -18.91 10.16
N LEU A 696 23.42 -18.27 9.11
CA LEU A 696 24.43 -18.85 8.22
C LEU A 696 25.83 -18.49 8.70
N VAL A 697 26.71 -19.47 8.87
CA VAL A 697 28.07 -19.26 9.43
C VAL A 697 29.20 -19.64 8.47
N GLY A 698 30.34 -18.97 8.63
CA GLY A 698 31.56 -19.16 7.84
C GLY A 698 32.58 -20.07 8.52
N ASP A 699 33.85 -19.90 8.19
CA ASP A 699 34.97 -20.51 8.94
C ASP A 699 35.07 -19.91 10.35
N ASP A 700 34.83 -18.60 10.47
CA ASP A 700 34.68 -17.84 11.73
C ASP A 700 33.24 -17.30 11.86
N LEU A 701 32.80 -16.97 13.08
CA LEU A 701 31.51 -16.31 13.32
C LEU A 701 31.64 -14.79 13.09
N ASN A 702 30.83 -14.22 12.18
CA ASN A 702 30.91 -12.80 11.82
C ASN A 702 30.49 -11.88 13.00
N PRO A 703 31.18 -10.73 13.24
CA PRO A 703 30.88 -9.84 14.36
C PRO A 703 29.47 -9.23 14.40
N GLU A 704 28.79 -9.04 13.27
CA GLU A 704 27.40 -8.59 13.25
C GLU A 704 26.46 -9.74 13.62
N LEU A 705 26.72 -10.97 13.15
CA LEU A 705 26.00 -12.16 13.64
C LEU A 705 26.20 -12.40 15.14
N GLN A 706 27.38 -12.09 15.70
CA GLN A 706 27.58 -12.12 17.16
C GLN A 706 26.63 -11.15 17.87
N LYS A 707 26.40 -9.94 17.33
CA LYS A 707 25.41 -8.99 17.88
C LYS A 707 23.99 -9.50 17.72
N THR A 708 23.61 -9.98 16.54
CA THR A 708 22.27 -10.55 16.27
C THR A 708 21.97 -11.71 17.20
N LEU A 709 22.90 -12.65 17.37
CA LEU A 709 22.77 -13.79 18.28
C LEU A 709 22.70 -13.35 19.75
N ASN A 710 23.53 -12.39 20.18
CA ASN A 710 23.51 -11.86 21.54
C ASN A 710 22.22 -11.09 21.84
N TRP A 711 21.71 -10.32 20.87
CA TRP A 711 20.43 -9.61 21.00
C TRP A 711 19.28 -10.61 21.07
N TYR A 712 19.19 -11.52 20.10
CA TYR A 712 18.15 -12.54 20.04
C TYR A 712 18.14 -13.41 21.29
N GLY A 713 19.33 -13.78 21.77
CA GLY A 713 19.56 -14.51 23.02
C GLY A 713 19.23 -13.71 24.28
N ALA A 714 19.36 -12.39 24.30
CA ALA A 714 18.96 -11.56 25.45
C ALA A 714 17.43 -11.36 25.54
N GLU A 715 16.74 -11.47 24.40
CA GLU A 715 15.34 -11.06 24.22
C GLU A 715 14.35 -12.23 24.08
N ASN A 716 14.80 -13.40 23.60
CA ASN A 716 13.96 -14.58 23.35
C ASN A 716 14.36 -15.77 24.21
N VAL A 717 13.38 -16.60 24.59
CA VAL A 717 13.57 -17.85 25.36
C VAL A 717 14.07 -18.98 24.46
N VAL A 718 15.32 -18.85 23.99
CA VAL A 718 15.95 -19.89 23.16
C VAL A 718 16.27 -21.11 24.02
N GLN A 719 15.57 -22.21 23.77
CA GLN A 719 15.75 -23.51 24.42
C GLN A 719 16.49 -24.52 23.53
N ASN A 720 16.50 -24.31 22.21
CA ASN A 720 17.08 -25.26 21.26
C ASN A 720 17.98 -24.57 20.22
N LEU A 721 19.20 -25.08 20.05
CA LEU A 721 20.08 -24.77 18.93
C LEU A 721 20.16 -25.99 18.01
N GLN A 722 19.53 -25.92 16.84
CA GLN A 722 19.55 -27.01 15.85
C GLN A 722 20.58 -26.72 14.76
N VAL A 723 21.64 -27.53 14.71
CA VAL A 723 22.74 -27.40 13.76
C VAL A 723 22.46 -28.29 12.56
N ILE A 724 22.33 -27.70 11.38
CA ILE A 724 21.91 -28.39 10.15
C ILE A 724 23.14 -28.62 9.26
N GLY A 725 23.48 -29.90 9.08
CA GLY A 725 24.67 -30.35 8.33
C GLY A 725 25.97 -30.36 9.16
N GLY A 726 26.77 -31.41 8.99
CA GLY A 726 27.97 -31.69 9.79
C GLY A 726 29.22 -30.88 9.41
N VAL A 727 29.05 -29.60 9.07
CA VAL A 727 30.10 -28.71 8.53
C VAL A 727 30.46 -27.56 9.48
N VAL A 728 29.52 -27.17 10.36
CA VAL A 728 29.72 -26.24 11.48
C VAL A 728 30.42 -27.01 12.60
N ASP A 729 31.57 -26.54 13.09
CA ASP A 729 32.34 -27.28 14.11
C ASP A 729 31.90 -27.00 15.55
N ASN A 730 32.31 -27.87 16.49
CA ASN A 730 31.86 -27.81 17.87
C ASN A 730 32.25 -26.52 18.61
N ALA A 731 33.39 -25.88 18.29
CA ALA A 731 33.78 -24.64 18.93
C ALA A 731 32.86 -23.49 18.50
N GLN A 732 32.52 -23.43 17.21
CA GLN A 732 31.57 -22.46 16.66
C GLN A 732 30.13 -22.73 17.18
N ARG A 733 29.74 -24.00 17.36
CA ARG A 733 28.47 -24.38 18.02
C ARG A 733 28.41 -23.92 19.48
N ASP A 734 29.48 -24.16 20.24
CA ASP A 734 29.57 -23.77 21.65
C ASP A 734 29.62 -22.23 21.83
N GLU A 735 30.25 -21.51 20.90
CA GLU A 735 30.24 -20.05 20.82
C GLU A 735 28.82 -19.50 20.57
N ILE A 736 28.11 -20.00 19.55
CA ILE A 736 26.73 -19.60 19.25
C ILE A 736 25.80 -19.96 20.42
N ALA A 737 25.95 -21.14 21.00
CA ALA A 737 25.24 -21.55 22.21
C ALA A 737 25.65 -20.74 23.45
N GLY A 738 26.72 -19.94 23.39
CA GLY A 738 27.11 -18.98 24.44
C GLY A 738 26.37 -17.65 24.32
N TYR A 739 26.08 -17.20 23.10
CA TYR A 739 25.32 -15.95 22.85
C TYR A 739 23.81 -16.08 23.09
N LEU A 740 23.26 -17.30 23.02
CA LEU A 740 21.81 -17.56 23.11
C LEU A 740 21.30 -17.85 24.55
N LYS A 741 22.21 -18.04 25.52
CA LYS A 741 21.91 -18.41 26.92
C LYS A 741 21.81 -17.19 27.82
#